data_AF-G8ZZ01-F1
#
_entry.id   AF-G8ZZ01-F1
#
_cell.length_a   1.000
_cell.length_b   1.000
_cell.length_c   1.000
_cell.angle_alpha   90.00
_cell.angle_beta   90.00
_cell.angle_gamma   90.00
#
_symmetry.space_group_name_H-M   'P 1'
#
loop_
_entity.id
_entity.type
_entity.pdbx_description
1 polymer ?
#
loop_
_entity_poly.entity_id
_entity_poly.type
_entity_poly.pdbx_seq_one_letter_code
_entity_poly.pdbx_strand_id
1 'polypeptide(L)'
;MLAGVEDLFEIDQKIAGIEEERKKLAKQLERARVFEERALEVAKRNNELVDEIVHKATSLANVQSLREKYGDLKVLRQLESFYLEQEAQEKAQERLKALDQELDSTNEVSLEKLKYWYDELVDIDSSGPVYTRFEEICQQEAHILSEEFKKTLLETKWDTQTFVPVAIDTMRQASTDLYHLGQFIFGGKPRLWNFECIANNFKIRFTYHFHKDTFKLETYFNFLNDYLQENLHKAISIFHDEGLSKQFVLEQFIDHVLAPIRDKVRANLMRDDRSIIITLISQILNTDRNLSHKFHYHGDGLISLISPEIWDLWLSHQAGIATRQYQQITANPKEMAQSASDFLKLLNRAFETLTPFYEIEAPSLRRYKLLSCSQIFIGLTSTYMDYLVSVDALDKQHTDEEELYQTLVKLQNFSTVYKRIFELSQEYIMISLTDIVNEKEGKNYQSLFQSVLTEYRKIIDDVTQPTMVHRIQKLLKESLRNYFKIGSWSSQNQQSSNTSAEVVNAIKLMSRIILGLDSLDIPLEVSLAIKNDLLNIIVNYFIESILKLNRFNRIGLNQFRLDFHALKESLNLPDTAVSSQEIVITELLAILDLKYDTNHSEFFETSYIKRAEYNELRTLLSIKKLKDSEIQDALYRVAYGNVI
;
A
#
# COMPACT_ATOMS: atom_id res chain seq x y z
N MET A 1 59.92 -77.16 -65.75
CA MET A 1 59.04 -77.91 -66.67
C MET A 1 57.69 -78.00 -66.02
N LEU A 2 56.73 -77.22 -66.51
CA LEU A 2 55.27 -77.37 -66.39
C LEU A 2 54.80 -76.39 -67.50
N ALA A 3 54.55 -76.81 -68.75
CA ALA A 3 53.62 -77.80 -69.31
C ALA A 3 52.16 -77.34 -69.27
N GLY A 4 51.88 -76.17 -69.84
CA GLY A 4 50.50 -75.77 -70.16
C GLY A 4 50.34 -74.27 -70.31
N VAL A 5 49.57 -73.85 -71.31
CA VAL A 5 49.23 -72.45 -71.66
C VAL A 5 48.41 -71.74 -70.56
N GLU A 6 47.94 -72.47 -69.56
CA GLU A 6 47.07 -71.99 -68.48
C GLU A 6 47.80 -71.07 -67.48
N ASP A 7 49.08 -71.30 -67.19
CA ASP A 7 49.87 -70.46 -66.26
C ASP A 7 50.13 -69.04 -66.83
N LEU A 8 50.10 -68.89 -68.16
CA LEU A 8 50.28 -67.60 -68.83
C LEU A 8 49.07 -66.68 -68.65
N PHE A 9 47.86 -67.26 -68.62
CA PHE A 9 46.62 -66.51 -68.39
C PHE A 9 46.51 -65.97 -66.96
N GLU A 10 47.02 -66.69 -65.96
CA GLU A 10 47.05 -66.18 -64.57
C GLU A 10 48.06 -65.05 -64.37
N ILE A 11 49.19 -65.08 -65.09
CA ILE A 11 50.19 -64.01 -65.07
C ILE A 11 49.63 -62.75 -65.72
N ASP A 12 48.96 -62.87 -66.87
CA ASP A 12 48.35 -61.72 -67.55
C ASP A 12 47.23 -61.08 -66.72
N GLN A 13 46.43 -61.87 -66.00
CA GLN A 13 45.43 -61.34 -65.07
C GLN A 13 46.07 -60.61 -63.88
N LYS A 14 47.17 -61.12 -63.32
CA LYS A 14 47.89 -60.41 -62.25
C LYS A 14 48.56 -59.14 -62.75
N ILE A 15 49.09 -59.13 -63.97
CA ILE A 15 49.65 -57.92 -64.59
C ILE A 15 48.54 -56.88 -64.80
N ALA A 16 47.39 -57.27 -65.34
CA ALA A 16 46.24 -56.38 -65.50
C ALA A 16 45.73 -55.82 -64.17
N GLY A 17 45.65 -56.66 -63.13
CA GLY A 17 45.27 -56.22 -61.77
C GLY A 17 46.25 -55.21 -61.19
N ILE A 18 47.56 -55.43 -61.34
CA ILE A 18 48.60 -54.50 -60.88
C ILE A 18 48.59 -53.19 -61.68
N GLU A 19 48.32 -53.23 -62.98
CA GLU A 19 48.17 -52.02 -63.80
C GLU A 19 46.95 -51.19 -63.40
N GLU A 20 45.86 -51.86 -63.04
CA GLU A 20 44.63 -51.19 -62.61
C GLU A 20 44.78 -50.56 -61.22
N GLU A 21 45.46 -51.24 -60.30
CA GLU A 21 45.87 -50.65 -59.01
C GLU A 21 46.82 -49.47 -59.21
N ARG A 22 47.83 -49.59 -60.08
CA ARG A 22 48.72 -48.46 -60.43
C ARG A 22 47.95 -47.27 -61.02
N LYS A 23 46.97 -47.50 -61.90
CA LYS A 23 46.13 -46.44 -62.45
C LYS A 23 45.25 -45.79 -61.38
N LYS A 24 44.68 -46.57 -60.45
CA LYS A 24 43.92 -46.03 -59.31
C LYS A 24 44.81 -45.20 -58.39
N LEU A 25 45.98 -45.71 -58.02
CA LEU A 25 46.92 -45.01 -57.14
C LEU A 25 47.42 -43.72 -57.80
N ALA A 26 47.78 -43.75 -59.09
CA ALA A 26 48.19 -42.57 -59.84
C ALA A 26 47.09 -41.50 -59.89
N LYS A 27 45.83 -41.88 -60.14
CA LYS A 27 44.70 -40.93 -60.10
C LYS A 27 44.45 -40.35 -58.71
N GLN A 28 44.63 -41.13 -57.65
CA GLN A 28 44.50 -40.64 -56.28
C GLN A 28 45.65 -39.69 -55.90
N LEU A 29 46.88 -40.01 -56.34
CA LEU A 29 48.06 -39.18 -56.10
C LEU A 29 47.98 -37.84 -56.87
N GLU A 30 47.48 -37.86 -58.10
CA GLU A 30 47.25 -36.65 -58.91
C GLU A 30 46.18 -35.75 -58.26
N ARG A 31 45.09 -36.34 -57.77
CA ARG A 31 44.05 -35.58 -57.04
C ARG A 31 44.58 -35.00 -55.74
N ALA A 32 45.42 -35.74 -55.00
CA ALA A 32 46.05 -35.24 -53.79
C ALA A 32 47.01 -34.09 -54.10
N ARG A 33 47.84 -34.21 -55.14
CA ARG A 33 48.74 -33.14 -55.61
C ARG A 33 48.00 -31.88 -56.02
N VAL A 34 46.93 -32.00 -56.83
CA VAL A 34 46.14 -30.82 -57.24
C VAL A 34 45.45 -30.15 -56.05
N PHE A 35 45.06 -30.93 -55.04
CA PHE A 35 44.47 -30.38 -53.81
C PHE A 35 45.52 -29.69 -52.94
N GLU A 36 46.73 -30.27 -52.85
CA GLU A 36 47.87 -29.72 -52.12
C GLU A 36 48.42 -28.45 -52.79
N GLU A 37 48.54 -28.42 -54.11
CA GLU A 37 48.92 -27.22 -54.88
C GLU A 37 47.88 -26.11 -54.76
N ARG A 38 46.58 -26.42 -54.85
CA ARG A 38 45.51 -25.42 -54.61
C ARG A 38 45.52 -24.93 -53.17
N ALA A 39 45.76 -25.80 -52.20
CA ALA A 39 45.86 -25.40 -50.79
C ALA A 39 47.08 -24.49 -50.55
N LEU A 40 48.21 -24.75 -51.22
CA LEU A 40 49.41 -23.93 -51.17
C LEU A 40 49.23 -22.56 -51.85
N GLU A 41 48.53 -22.49 -52.98
CA GLU A 41 48.18 -21.23 -53.64
C GLU A 41 47.20 -20.39 -52.82
N VAL A 42 46.18 -21.01 -52.22
CA VAL A 42 45.24 -20.32 -51.31
C VAL A 42 45.97 -19.85 -50.05
N ALA A 43 46.88 -20.65 -49.49
CA ALA A 43 47.70 -20.26 -48.34
C ALA A 43 48.65 -19.09 -48.68
N LYS A 44 49.28 -19.10 -49.86
CA LYS A 44 50.10 -17.96 -50.32
C LYS A 44 49.25 -16.70 -50.49
N ARG A 45 48.09 -16.79 -51.14
CA ARG A 45 47.18 -15.66 -51.34
C ARG A 45 46.63 -15.10 -50.03
N ASN A 46 46.37 -15.97 -49.05
CA ASN A 46 45.96 -15.56 -47.70
C ASN A 46 47.10 -14.95 -46.90
N ASN A 47 48.33 -15.47 -47.02
CA ASN A 47 49.50 -14.86 -46.37
C ASN A 47 49.82 -13.49 -47.00
N GLU A 48 49.73 -13.35 -48.32
CA GLU A 48 49.84 -12.05 -49.01
C GLU A 48 48.75 -11.06 -48.56
N LEU A 49 47.51 -11.54 -48.36
CA LEU A 49 46.42 -10.73 -47.82
C LEU A 49 46.70 -10.29 -46.37
N VAL A 50 47.19 -11.19 -45.52
CA VAL A 50 47.55 -10.87 -44.13
C VAL A 50 48.71 -9.87 -44.10
N ASP A 51 49.76 -10.08 -44.89
CA ASP A 51 50.90 -9.17 -44.99
C ASP A 51 50.48 -7.81 -45.54
N GLU A 52 49.59 -7.75 -46.54
CA GLU A 52 49.07 -6.47 -47.05
C GLU A 52 48.14 -5.77 -46.04
N ILE A 53 47.32 -6.50 -45.29
CA ILE A 53 46.51 -5.91 -44.21
C ILE A 53 47.45 -5.34 -43.13
N VAL A 54 48.45 -6.10 -42.68
CA VAL A 54 49.39 -5.67 -41.63
C VAL A 54 50.23 -4.47 -42.07
N HIS A 55 50.65 -4.40 -43.34
CA HIS A 55 51.53 -3.34 -43.82
C HIS A 55 50.83 -2.14 -44.46
N LYS A 56 49.62 -2.29 -45.02
CA LYS A 56 48.93 -1.22 -45.75
C LYS A 56 47.66 -0.72 -45.07
N ALA A 57 47.01 -1.46 -44.18
CA ALA A 57 45.80 -0.99 -43.49
C ALA A 57 46.14 0.02 -42.38
N THR A 58 46.63 1.20 -42.76
CA THR A 58 47.04 2.29 -41.86
C THR A 58 46.11 3.50 -41.93
N SER A 59 45.16 3.52 -42.87
CA SER A 59 44.18 4.59 -43.05
C SER A 59 42.90 4.06 -43.70
N LEU A 60 41.82 4.83 -43.62
CA LEU A 60 40.52 4.49 -44.21
C LEU A 60 40.61 4.25 -45.73
N ALA A 61 41.31 5.13 -46.45
CA ALA A 61 41.53 5.01 -47.89
C ALA A 61 42.26 3.72 -48.27
N ASN A 62 43.22 3.29 -47.44
CA ASN A 62 43.95 2.05 -47.68
C ASN A 62 43.06 0.82 -47.43
N VAL A 63 42.22 0.84 -46.40
CA VAL A 63 41.27 -0.25 -46.12
C VAL A 63 40.20 -0.36 -47.22
N GLN A 64 39.73 0.76 -47.75
CA GLN A 64 38.82 0.78 -48.90
C GLN A 64 39.47 0.22 -50.16
N SER A 65 40.75 0.56 -50.43
CA SER A 65 41.50 -0.02 -51.55
C SER A 65 41.71 -1.54 -51.41
N LEU A 66 41.90 -2.04 -50.17
CA LEU A 66 42.00 -3.48 -49.89
C LEU A 66 40.65 -4.18 -50.07
N ARG A 67 39.54 -3.51 -49.74
CA ARG A 67 38.17 -4.02 -49.94
C ARG A 67 37.82 -4.10 -51.42
N GLU A 68 38.22 -3.13 -52.23
CA GLU A 68 38.08 -3.18 -53.70
C GLU A 68 38.91 -4.30 -54.32
N LYS A 69 40.12 -4.54 -53.79
CA LYS A 69 41.07 -5.54 -54.31
C LYS A 69 40.74 -6.98 -53.92
N TYR A 70 40.22 -7.21 -52.71
CA TYR A 70 40.02 -8.56 -52.15
C TYR A 70 38.56 -8.91 -51.82
N GLY A 71 37.62 -7.99 -52.02
CA GLY A 71 36.21 -8.17 -51.72
C GLY A 71 35.86 -7.93 -50.26
N ASP A 72 34.59 -8.21 -49.92
CA ASP A 72 33.99 -7.75 -48.68
C ASP A 72 34.27 -8.67 -47.48
N LEU A 73 35.49 -8.59 -46.95
CA LEU A 73 35.95 -9.38 -45.81
C LEU A 73 35.51 -8.78 -44.47
N LYS A 74 35.11 -9.64 -43.52
CA LYS A 74 34.66 -9.22 -42.17
C LYS A 74 35.71 -8.40 -41.42
N VAL A 75 37.00 -8.75 -41.55
CA VAL A 75 38.12 -8.05 -40.91
C VAL A 75 38.31 -6.65 -41.50
N LEU A 76 38.15 -6.49 -42.82
CA LEU A 76 38.25 -5.19 -43.47
C LEU A 76 37.09 -4.27 -43.06
N ARG A 77 35.88 -4.80 -42.86
CA ARG A 77 34.76 -4.00 -42.31
C ARG A 77 35.02 -3.53 -40.87
N GLN A 78 35.63 -4.37 -40.04
CA GLN A 78 35.99 -4.00 -38.67
C GLN A 78 37.11 -2.96 -38.62
N LEU A 79 38.09 -3.06 -39.53
CA LEU A 79 39.13 -2.05 -39.68
C LEU A 79 38.56 -0.75 -40.26
N GLU A 80 37.64 -0.82 -41.22
CA GLU A 80 36.95 0.34 -41.79
C GLU A 80 36.14 1.08 -40.72
N SER A 81 35.37 0.37 -39.89
CA SER A 81 34.66 1.00 -38.77
C SER A 81 35.62 1.62 -37.75
N PHE A 82 36.72 0.94 -37.43
CA PHE A 82 37.74 1.46 -36.52
C PHE A 82 38.39 2.74 -37.06
N TYR A 83 38.78 2.78 -38.34
CA TYR A 83 39.38 3.96 -38.94
C TYR A 83 38.37 5.09 -39.19
N LEU A 84 37.10 4.78 -39.45
CA LEU A 84 36.03 5.78 -39.50
C LEU A 84 35.82 6.44 -38.14
N GLU A 85 35.78 5.65 -37.06
CA GLU A 85 35.71 6.16 -35.69
C GLU A 85 36.96 6.96 -35.34
N GLN A 86 38.15 6.49 -35.72
CA GLN A 86 39.41 7.18 -35.49
C GLN A 86 39.49 8.52 -36.26
N GLU A 87 39.17 8.56 -37.55
CA GLU A 87 39.15 9.81 -38.32
C GLU A 87 38.09 10.79 -37.79
N ALA A 88 36.92 10.29 -37.37
CA ALA A 88 35.90 11.12 -36.73
C ALA A 88 36.41 11.70 -35.41
N GLN A 89 37.12 10.91 -34.60
CA GLN A 89 37.70 11.35 -33.33
C GLN A 89 38.87 12.33 -33.54
N GLU A 90 39.73 12.10 -34.53
CA GLU A 90 40.82 13.01 -34.88
C GLU A 90 40.26 14.35 -35.39
N LYS A 91 39.25 14.35 -36.26
CA LYS A 91 38.55 15.56 -36.70
C LYS A 91 37.87 16.29 -35.54
N ALA A 92 37.23 15.55 -34.63
CA ALA A 92 36.63 16.13 -33.44
C ALA A 92 37.70 16.77 -32.52
N GLN A 93 38.86 16.14 -32.34
CA GLN A 93 39.98 16.70 -31.57
C GLN A 93 40.60 17.93 -32.24
N GLU A 94 40.78 17.92 -33.57
CA GLU A 94 41.23 19.10 -34.30
C GLU A 94 40.24 20.25 -34.16
N ARG A 95 38.93 19.95 -34.23
CA ARG A 95 37.88 20.94 -34.06
C ARG A 95 37.83 21.49 -32.63
N LEU A 96 37.98 20.63 -31.62
CA LEU A 96 38.10 21.06 -30.21
C LEU A 96 39.30 21.98 -30.00
N LYS A 97 40.45 21.68 -30.60
CA LYS A 97 41.64 22.56 -30.52
C LYS A 97 41.42 23.90 -31.22
N ALA A 98 40.74 23.91 -32.35
CA ALA A 98 40.39 25.14 -33.05
C ALA A 98 39.42 26.00 -32.22
N LEU A 99 38.44 25.35 -31.57
CA LEU A 99 37.47 26.02 -30.72
C LEU A 99 38.13 26.56 -29.43
N ASP A 100 39.04 25.81 -28.82
CA ASP A 100 39.84 26.25 -27.66
C ASP A 100 40.65 27.52 -27.97
N GLN A 101 41.28 27.57 -29.15
CA GLN A 101 41.97 28.78 -29.63
C GLN A 101 41.01 29.94 -29.90
N GLU A 102 39.80 29.67 -30.38
CA GLU A 102 38.80 30.70 -30.63
C GLU A 102 38.27 31.30 -29.32
N LEU A 103 38.06 30.47 -28.29
CA LEU A 103 37.68 30.89 -26.94
C LEU A 103 38.73 31.83 -26.33
N ASP A 104 40.03 31.56 -26.55
CA ASP A 104 41.14 32.40 -26.05
C ASP A 104 41.25 33.77 -26.75
N SER A 105 40.78 33.87 -28.00
CA SER A 105 40.97 35.07 -28.83
C SER A 105 39.84 36.09 -28.72
N THR A 106 38.74 35.77 -28.04
CA THR A 106 37.50 36.58 -28.08
C THR A 106 37.35 37.44 -26.80
N ASN A 107 37.37 38.77 -26.94
CA ASN A 107 37.16 39.72 -25.83
C ASN A 107 35.70 40.17 -25.65
N GLU A 108 34.87 40.09 -26.70
CA GLU A 108 33.43 40.40 -26.66
C GLU A 108 32.64 39.21 -27.19
N VAL A 109 31.73 38.68 -26.38
CA VAL A 109 31.01 37.45 -26.67
C VAL A 109 29.52 37.76 -26.77
N SER A 110 28.92 37.49 -27.94
CA SER A 110 27.48 37.62 -28.15
C SER A 110 26.76 36.29 -27.87
N LEU A 111 25.47 36.37 -27.54
CA LEU A 111 24.63 35.20 -27.26
C LEU A 111 24.49 34.27 -28.47
N GLU A 112 24.50 34.81 -29.69
CA GLU A 112 24.52 34.05 -30.94
C GLU A 112 25.82 33.26 -31.11
N LYS A 113 26.96 33.85 -30.72
CA LYS A 113 28.27 33.19 -30.77
C LYS A 113 28.37 32.05 -29.75
N LEU A 114 27.84 32.27 -28.54
CA LEU A 114 27.74 31.22 -27.52
C LEU A 114 26.86 30.06 -27.97
N LYS A 115 25.72 30.36 -28.61
CA LYS A 115 24.86 29.33 -29.18
C LYS A 115 25.57 28.53 -30.27
N TYR A 116 26.29 29.20 -31.17
CA TYR A 116 27.08 28.54 -32.19
C TYR A 116 28.13 27.59 -31.59
N TRP A 117 28.90 28.06 -30.60
CA TRP A 117 29.87 27.21 -29.91
C TRP A 117 29.23 26.06 -29.14
N TYR A 118 28.05 26.29 -28.54
CA TYR A 118 27.29 25.23 -27.88
C TYR A 118 26.85 24.16 -28.88
N ASP A 119 26.23 24.53 -30.00
CA ASP A 119 25.80 23.60 -31.04
C ASP A 119 26.98 22.79 -31.60
N GLU A 120 28.18 23.39 -31.73
CA GLU A 120 29.39 22.66 -32.14
C GLU A 120 29.93 21.70 -31.07
N LEU A 121 29.74 22.01 -29.78
CA LEU A 121 30.22 21.19 -28.67
C LEU A 121 29.26 20.06 -28.29
N VAL A 122 27.95 20.20 -28.56
CA VAL A 122 26.93 19.16 -28.26
C VAL A 122 27.19 17.86 -29.02
N ASP A 123 27.71 17.95 -30.24
CA ASP A 123 27.98 16.79 -31.09
C ASP A 123 29.31 16.08 -30.79
N ILE A 124 30.10 16.62 -29.86
CA ILE A 124 31.42 16.09 -29.46
C ILE A 124 31.30 15.45 -28.08
N ASP A 125 32.03 14.36 -27.83
CA ASP A 125 31.94 13.62 -26.57
C ASP A 125 32.25 14.55 -25.37
N SER A 126 31.30 14.61 -24.43
CA SER A 126 31.08 15.73 -23.49
C SER A 126 32.04 15.80 -22.29
N SER A 127 33.32 15.47 -22.48
CA SER A 127 34.31 15.52 -21.40
C SER A 127 35.64 16.09 -21.87
N GLY A 128 36.05 17.21 -21.28
CA GLY A 128 37.33 17.85 -21.58
C GLY A 128 37.44 19.28 -21.03
N PRO A 129 38.66 19.84 -20.99
CA PRO A 129 38.93 21.18 -20.46
C PRO A 129 38.22 22.30 -21.25
N VAL A 130 37.96 22.09 -22.54
CA VAL A 130 37.25 23.05 -23.42
C VAL A 130 35.81 23.28 -22.95
N TYR A 131 35.12 22.25 -22.46
CA TYR A 131 33.76 22.38 -21.92
C TYR A 131 33.74 23.21 -20.65
N THR A 132 34.66 22.94 -19.72
CA THR A 132 34.80 23.73 -18.48
C THR A 132 35.11 25.19 -18.81
N ARG A 133 35.95 25.43 -19.83
CA ARG A 133 36.30 26.78 -20.27
C ARG A 133 35.12 27.52 -20.90
N PHE A 134 34.35 26.84 -21.75
CA PHE A 134 33.13 27.38 -22.32
C PHE A 134 32.09 27.71 -21.23
N GLU A 135 31.95 26.84 -20.22
CA GLU A 135 31.08 27.09 -19.06
C GLU A 135 31.54 28.29 -18.23
N GLU A 136 32.84 28.48 -18.02
CA GLU A 136 33.39 29.67 -17.35
C GLU A 136 33.01 30.96 -18.11
N ILE A 137 33.10 30.95 -19.43
CA ILE A 137 32.71 32.09 -20.29
C ILE A 137 31.20 32.33 -20.16
N CYS A 138 30.38 31.28 -20.24
CA CYS A 138 28.93 31.39 -20.04
C CYS A 138 28.58 31.95 -18.66
N GLN A 139 29.29 31.54 -17.60
CA GLN A 139 29.09 32.06 -16.25
C GLN A 139 29.50 33.54 -16.11
N GLN A 140 30.58 33.96 -16.76
CA GLN A 140 31.02 35.36 -16.76
C GLN A 140 30.00 36.25 -17.47
N GLU A 141 29.57 35.85 -18.67
CA GLU A 141 28.57 36.59 -19.43
C GLU A 141 27.22 36.63 -18.70
N ALA A 142 26.81 35.49 -18.13
CA ALA A 142 25.60 35.41 -17.32
C ALA A 142 25.66 36.33 -16.10
N HIS A 143 26.84 36.49 -15.48
CA HIS A 143 27.01 37.40 -14.35
C HIS A 143 26.83 38.86 -14.77
N ILE A 144 27.41 39.27 -15.91
CA ILE A 144 27.27 40.65 -16.43
C ILE A 144 25.79 40.95 -16.73
N LEU A 145 25.16 40.09 -17.53
CA LEU A 145 23.73 40.23 -17.89
C LEU A 145 22.81 40.15 -16.67
N SER A 146 23.13 39.31 -15.69
CA SER A 146 22.35 39.19 -14.45
C SER A 146 22.41 40.47 -13.61
N GLU A 147 23.57 41.10 -13.46
CA GLU A 147 23.70 42.33 -12.67
C GLU A 147 22.97 43.50 -13.35
N GLU A 148 23.08 43.62 -14.67
CA GLU A 148 22.31 44.61 -15.43
C GLU A 148 20.80 44.36 -15.29
N PHE A 149 20.35 43.12 -15.49
CA PHE A 149 18.94 42.78 -15.42
C PHE A 149 18.37 42.99 -14.01
N LYS A 150 19.08 42.60 -12.94
CA LYS A 150 18.69 42.89 -11.55
C LYS A 150 18.53 44.38 -11.31
N LYS A 151 19.43 45.21 -11.84
CA LYS A 151 19.34 46.66 -11.72
C LYS A 151 18.09 47.19 -12.43
N THR A 152 17.82 46.74 -13.65
CA THR A 152 16.59 47.11 -14.39
C THR A 152 15.33 46.69 -13.63
N LEU A 153 15.28 45.48 -13.08
CA LEU A 153 14.14 44.99 -12.29
C LEU A 153 13.92 45.81 -11.01
N LEU A 154 14.97 46.31 -10.37
CA LEU A 154 14.87 47.18 -9.20
C LEU A 154 14.40 48.59 -9.57
N GLU A 155 14.94 49.18 -10.65
CA GLU A 155 14.61 50.53 -11.09
C GLU A 155 13.16 50.62 -11.62
N THR A 156 12.71 49.59 -12.33
CA THR A 156 11.33 49.49 -12.83
C THR A 156 10.32 49.19 -11.73
N LYS A 157 10.77 48.70 -10.56
CA LYS A 157 9.93 48.28 -9.43
C LYS A 157 8.82 47.34 -9.89
N TRP A 158 9.19 46.33 -10.68
CA TRP A 158 8.22 45.45 -11.33
C TRP A 158 7.30 44.71 -10.34
N ASP A 159 7.75 44.49 -9.11
CA ASP A 159 7.01 43.84 -8.01
C ASP A 159 6.38 44.85 -7.02
N THR A 160 6.00 46.03 -7.51
CA THR A 160 5.19 47.02 -6.76
C THR A 160 3.99 47.52 -7.57
N GLN A 161 3.11 48.27 -6.89
CA GLN A 161 2.03 49.04 -7.53
C GLN A 161 2.54 50.23 -8.35
N THR A 162 3.81 50.63 -8.20
CA THR A 162 4.42 51.76 -8.92
C THR A 162 5.14 51.35 -10.20
N PHE A 163 4.92 50.13 -10.67
CA PHE A 163 5.51 49.57 -11.88
C PHE A 163 5.12 50.35 -13.14
N VAL A 164 6.09 50.57 -14.02
CA VAL A 164 5.92 51.25 -15.32
C VAL A 164 5.90 50.21 -16.46
N PRO A 165 4.76 50.02 -17.18
CA PRO A 165 4.61 48.95 -18.19
C PRO A 165 5.49 49.08 -19.45
N VAL A 166 6.09 50.25 -19.69
CA VAL A 166 6.85 50.54 -20.92
C VAL A 166 8.12 49.68 -21.04
N ALA A 167 8.60 49.09 -19.94
CA ALA A 167 9.79 48.25 -19.89
C ALA A 167 9.50 46.74 -20.02
N ILE A 168 8.26 46.32 -20.29
CA ILE A 168 7.91 44.88 -20.27
C ILE A 168 8.69 44.09 -21.33
N ASP A 169 8.74 44.57 -22.58
CA ASP A 169 9.36 43.81 -23.66
C ASP A 169 10.88 43.70 -23.49
N THR A 170 11.54 44.76 -22.99
CA THR A 170 12.97 44.72 -22.68
C THR A 170 13.29 43.78 -21.53
N MET A 171 12.47 43.76 -20.48
CA MET A 171 12.62 42.82 -19.37
C MET A 171 12.34 41.37 -19.79
N ARG A 172 11.35 41.16 -20.67
CA ARG A 172 11.06 39.82 -21.21
C ARG A 172 12.25 39.31 -22.02
N GLN A 173 12.76 40.12 -22.94
CA GLN A 173 13.93 39.74 -23.75
C GLN A 173 15.14 39.40 -22.87
N ALA A 174 15.49 40.26 -21.91
CA ALA A 174 16.60 40.00 -20.98
C ALA A 174 16.41 38.71 -20.16
N SER A 175 15.16 38.38 -19.79
CA SER A 175 14.83 37.12 -19.10
C SER A 175 15.04 35.91 -20.02
N THR A 176 14.57 36.00 -21.27
CA THR A 176 14.70 34.93 -22.27
C THR A 176 16.15 34.69 -22.66
N ASP A 177 16.93 35.75 -22.84
CA ASP A 177 18.37 35.69 -23.14
C ASP A 177 19.14 34.98 -22.01
N LEU A 178 18.91 35.37 -20.75
CA LEU A 178 19.51 34.71 -19.58
C LEU A 178 19.04 33.26 -19.41
N TYR A 179 17.79 32.96 -19.77
CA TYR A 179 17.28 31.59 -19.74
C TYR A 179 17.99 30.69 -20.75
N HIS A 180 18.16 31.17 -21.99
CA HIS A 180 18.87 30.44 -23.05
C HIS A 180 20.33 30.21 -22.68
N LEU A 181 21.01 31.23 -22.15
CA LEU A 181 22.37 31.10 -21.66
C LEU A 181 22.48 30.01 -20.59
N GLY A 182 21.49 29.92 -19.70
CA GLY A 182 21.38 28.88 -18.68
C GLY A 182 21.24 27.45 -19.21
N GLN A 183 20.78 27.28 -20.44
CA GLN A 183 20.68 25.99 -21.12
C GLN A 183 22.02 25.54 -21.72
N PHE A 184 23.00 26.42 -21.87
CA PHE A 184 24.29 26.10 -22.50
C PHE A 184 25.29 25.37 -21.57
N ILE A 185 24.87 24.97 -20.36
CA ILE A 185 25.73 24.27 -19.39
C ILE A 185 25.72 22.75 -19.69
N PHE A 186 26.90 22.12 -19.66
CA PHE A 186 27.08 20.69 -19.94
C PHE A 186 27.07 19.85 -18.65
N GLY A 187 26.62 18.60 -18.74
CA GLY A 187 26.79 17.60 -17.66
C GLY A 187 26.00 17.81 -16.35
N GLY A 188 25.08 18.77 -16.27
CA GLY A 188 24.31 19.10 -15.07
C GLY A 188 22.87 19.54 -15.30
N LYS A 189 22.14 19.88 -14.22
CA LYS A 189 20.84 20.58 -14.36
C LYS A 189 21.10 22.00 -14.86
N PRO A 190 20.33 22.50 -15.84
CA PRO A 190 20.51 23.85 -16.37
C PRO A 190 20.35 24.89 -15.26
N ARG A 191 21.14 25.97 -15.35
CA ARG A 191 21.14 27.02 -14.33
C ARG A 191 20.21 28.15 -14.73
N LEU A 192 19.25 28.46 -13.88
CA LEU A 192 18.15 29.37 -14.20
C LEU A 192 18.44 30.80 -13.69
N TRP A 193 19.47 31.45 -14.25
CA TRP A 193 19.88 32.80 -13.84
C TRP A 193 18.78 33.85 -13.98
N ASN A 194 17.92 33.70 -14.99
CA ASN A 194 16.78 34.60 -15.19
C ASN A 194 15.85 34.62 -13.95
N PHE A 195 15.53 33.45 -13.38
CA PHE A 195 14.70 33.35 -12.18
C PHE A 195 15.44 33.78 -10.91
N GLU A 196 16.76 33.57 -10.82
CA GLU A 196 17.58 34.18 -9.76
C GLU A 196 17.45 35.72 -9.77
N CYS A 197 17.41 36.34 -10.95
CA CYS A 197 17.26 37.79 -11.11
C CYS A 197 15.83 38.25 -10.80
N ILE A 198 14.81 37.56 -11.31
CA ILE A 198 13.39 37.90 -11.07
C ILE A 198 13.10 37.85 -9.56
N ALA A 199 13.57 36.83 -8.85
CA ALA A 199 13.39 36.70 -7.40
C ALA A 199 14.25 37.67 -6.57
N ASN A 200 15.19 38.42 -7.17
CA ASN A 200 16.13 39.27 -6.44
C ASN A 200 15.44 40.42 -5.68
N ASN A 201 14.38 41.02 -6.24
CA ASN A 201 13.63 42.07 -5.54
C ASN A 201 13.01 41.54 -4.24
N PHE A 202 12.43 40.33 -4.29
CA PHE A 202 11.94 39.64 -3.09
C PHE A 202 13.07 39.39 -2.11
N LYS A 203 14.19 38.82 -2.58
CA LYS A 203 15.37 38.55 -1.75
C LYS A 203 15.84 39.78 -0.99
N ILE A 204 15.97 40.92 -1.66
CA ILE A 204 16.39 42.19 -1.02
C ILE A 204 15.40 42.62 0.06
N ARG A 205 14.09 42.62 -0.24
CA ARG A 205 13.05 43.01 0.73
C ARG A 205 13.01 42.06 1.92
N PHE A 206 13.08 40.76 1.65
CA PHE A 206 13.07 39.72 2.66
C PHE A 206 14.30 39.83 3.58
N THR A 207 15.50 39.89 3.02
CA THR A 207 16.74 40.02 3.80
C THR A 207 16.78 41.30 4.62
N TYR A 208 16.30 42.43 4.07
CA TYR A 208 16.23 43.69 4.79
C TYR A 208 15.23 43.65 5.96
N HIS A 209 14.01 43.15 5.70
CA HIS A 209 12.95 43.09 6.70
C HIS A 209 13.26 42.10 7.83
N PHE A 210 13.93 40.99 7.52
CA PHE A 210 14.24 39.91 8.45
C PHE A 210 15.73 39.84 8.82
N HIS A 211 16.41 40.98 8.86
CA HIS A 211 17.83 41.05 9.21
C HIS A 211 18.08 40.70 10.70
N LYS A 212 17.07 40.83 11.58
CA LYS A 212 17.15 40.47 13.01
C LYS A 212 16.52 39.09 13.22
N ASP A 213 17.20 38.21 13.94
CA ASP A 213 16.70 36.84 14.24
C ASP A 213 15.58 36.81 15.30
N THR A 214 14.90 37.94 15.54
CA THR A 214 13.82 38.08 16.53
C THR A 214 12.43 37.74 15.99
N PHE A 215 12.28 37.55 14.67
CA PHE A 215 10.99 37.30 14.04
C PHE A 215 10.59 35.82 14.14
N LYS A 216 9.29 35.58 14.32
CA LYS A 216 8.72 34.24 14.24
C LYS A 216 8.71 33.78 12.79
N LEU A 217 8.97 32.50 12.55
CA LEU A 217 8.99 31.90 11.21
C LEU A 217 7.66 32.11 10.45
N GLU A 218 6.54 32.11 11.17
CA GLU A 218 5.20 32.42 10.65
C GLU A 218 5.15 33.78 9.92
N THR A 219 5.93 34.77 10.38
CA THR A 219 6.02 36.07 9.72
C THR A 219 6.70 35.98 8.35
N TYR A 220 7.66 35.04 8.18
CA TYR A 220 8.30 34.79 6.88
C TYR A 220 7.27 34.25 5.89
N PHE A 221 6.40 33.35 6.36
CA PHE A 221 5.40 32.70 5.52
C PHE A 221 4.22 33.61 5.18
N ASN A 222 3.81 34.48 6.10
CA ASN A 222 2.82 35.52 5.79
C ASN A 222 3.37 36.49 4.73
N PHE A 223 4.62 36.94 4.89
CA PHE A 223 5.28 37.81 3.91
C PHE A 223 5.40 37.14 2.52
N LEU A 224 5.75 35.85 2.48
CA LEU A 224 5.77 35.06 1.25
C LEU A 224 4.39 34.99 0.59
N ASN A 225 3.37 34.64 1.37
CA ASN A 225 2.00 34.45 0.89
C ASN A 225 1.43 35.75 0.30
N ASP A 226 1.63 36.88 0.99
CA ASP A 226 1.20 38.19 0.54
C ASP A 226 1.95 38.58 -0.75
N TYR A 227 3.26 38.37 -0.78
CA TYR A 227 4.07 38.69 -1.95
C TYR A 227 3.67 37.86 -3.19
N LEU A 228 3.48 36.55 -3.04
CA LEU A 228 3.05 35.69 -4.14
C LEU A 228 1.64 36.03 -4.60
N GLN A 229 0.72 36.33 -3.69
CA GLN A 229 -0.65 36.71 -4.03
C GLN A 229 -0.70 37.99 -4.88
N GLU A 230 0.16 38.96 -4.60
CA GLU A 230 0.24 40.21 -5.38
C GLU A 230 1.01 40.06 -6.69
N ASN A 231 2.08 39.26 -6.72
CA ASN A 231 3.08 39.32 -7.79
C ASN A 231 3.17 38.07 -8.67
N LEU A 232 2.61 36.91 -8.30
CA LEU A 232 2.76 35.66 -9.07
C LEU A 232 2.17 35.78 -10.48
N HIS A 233 0.90 36.17 -10.61
CA HIS A 233 0.27 36.35 -11.91
C HIS A 233 0.92 37.48 -12.73
N LYS A 234 1.43 38.50 -12.03
CA LYS A 234 2.17 39.59 -12.67
C LYS A 234 3.49 39.07 -13.27
N ALA A 235 4.26 38.29 -12.52
CA ALA A 235 5.47 37.65 -13.01
C ALA A 235 5.20 36.78 -14.24
N ILE A 236 4.15 35.94 -14.19
CA ILE A 236 3.73 35.12 -15.34
C ILE A 236 3.38 36.00 -16.54
N SER A 237 2.64 37.10 -16.35
CA SER A 237 2.25 37.98 -17.45
C SER A 237 3.43 38.70 -18.11
N ILE A 238 4.46 39.06 -17.34
CA ILE A 238 5.62 39.79 -17.83
C ILE A 238 6.61 38.83 -18.52
N PHE A 239 6.96 37.73 -17.86
CA PHE A 239 8.11 36.88 -18.22
C PHE A 239 7.76 35.59 -18.98
N HIS A 240 6.49 35.34 -19.31
CA HIS A 240 6.17 34.26 -20.25
C HIS A 240 6.62 34.62 -21.67
N ASP A 241 7.17 33.64 -22.38
CA ASP A 241 7.67 33.80 -23.75
C ASP A 241 7.66 32.46 -24.52
N GLU A 242 7.98 32.49 -25.82
CA GLU A 242 8.16 31.27 -26.63
C GLU A 242 9.38 30.47 -26.13
N GLY A 243 9.11 29.45 -25.30
CA GLY A 243 10.12 28.63 -24.61
C GLY A 243 9.98 28.66 -23.09
N LEU A 244 9.39 29.74 -22.54
CA LEU A 244 9.07 29.91 -21.13
C LEU A 244 7.55 29.82 -20.93
N SER A 245 7.04 28.59 -20.78
CA SER A 245 5.61 28.38 -20.57
C SER A 245 5.12 29.01 -19.26
N LYS A 246 3.84 29.39 -19.20
CA LYS A 246 3.24 29.98 -17.99
C LYS A 246 3.39 29.09 -16.75
N GLN A 247 3.26 27.78 -16.93
CA GLN A 247 3.43 26.80 -15.85
C GLN A 247 4.89 26.75 -15.38
N PHE A 248 5.84 26.77 -16.31
CA PHE A 248 7.26 26.79 -15.99
C PHE A 248 7.66 28.05 -15.22
N VAL A 249 7.15 29.23 -15.64
CA VAL A 249 7.36 30.48 -14.92
C VAL A 249 6.75 30.43 -13.51
N LEU A 250 5.55 29.86 -13.36
CA LEU A 250 4.91 29.68 -12.05
C LEU A 250 5.78 28.86 -11.11
N GLU A 251 6.23 27.69 -11.55
CA GLU A 251 7.02 26.77 -10.72
C GLU A 251 8.38 27.36 -10.37
N GLN A 252 9.13 27.85 -11.37
CA GLN A 252 10.48 28.35 -11.15
C GLN A 252 10.48 29.67 -10.37
N PHE A 253 9.50 30.55 -10.57
CA PHE A 253 9.41 31.78 -9.80
C PHE A 253 9.17 31.50 -8.31
N ILE A 254 8.21 30.60 -7.98
CA ILE A 254 7.96 30.21 -6.58
C ILE A 254 9.22 29.56 -5.98
N ASP A 255 9.87 28.66 -6.72
CA ASP A 255 11.10 27.99 -6.26
C ASP A 255 12.22 28.98 -5.90
N HIS A 256 12.47 29.99 -6.75
CA HIS A 256 13.54 30.96 -6.54
C HIS A 256 13.17 32.03 -5.48
N VAL A 257 11.88 32.37 -5.33
CA VAL A 257 11.38 33.21 -4.23
C VAL A 257 11.52 32.49 -2.88
N LEU A 258 11.39 31.16 -2.85
CA LEU A 258 11.60 30.37 -1.64
C LEU A 258 13.07 30.29 -1.21
N ALA A 259 14.04 30.41 -2.13
CA ALA A 259 15.47 30.28 -1.83
C ALA A 259 15.98 31.10 -0.62
N PRO A 260 15.74 32.41 -0.50
CA PRO A 260 16.18 33.17 0.69
C PRO A 260 15.51 32.70 1.99
N ILE A 261 14.29 32.17 1.93
CA ILE A 261 13.61 31.57 3.07
C ILE A 261 14.28 30.25 3.43
N ARG A 262 14.64 29.43 2.44
CA ARG A 262 15.36 28.16 2.64
C ARG A 262 16.65 28.36 3.41
N ASP A 263 17.44 29.37 3.06
CA ASP A 263 18.71 29.68 3.73
C ASP A 263 18.50 30.04 5.20
N LYS A 264 17.51 30.90 5.50
CA LYS A 264 17.15 31.28 6.88
C LYS A 264 16.57 30.11 7.68
N VAL A 265 15.72 29.28 7.07
CA VAL A 265 15.13 28.09 7.70
C VAL A 265 16.21 27.05 8.01
N ARG A 266 17.13 26.80 7.08
CA ARG A 266 18.25 25.86 7.26
C ARG A 266 19.15 26.26 8.43
N ALA A 267 19.43 27.55 8.59
CA ALA A 267 20.18 28.06 9.74
C ALA A 267 19.47 27.81 11.09
N ASN A 268 18.13 27.79 11.11
CA ASN A 268 17.35 27.51 12.31
C ASN A 268 17.15 26.00 12.57
N LEU A 269 17.08 25.18 11.52
CA LEU A 269 16.99 23.71 11.63
C LEU A 269 18.23 23.09 12.30
N MET A 270 19.39 23.73 12.16
CA MET A 270 20.65 23.29 12.75
C MET A 270 20.81 23.62 14.25
N ARG A 271 19.78 24.18 14.92
CA ARG A 271 19.81 24.49 16.36
C ARG A 271 19.33 23.29 17.18
N ASP A 272 19.96 23.03 18.33
CA ASP A 272 19.73 21.81 19.13
C ASP A 272 18.38 21.70 19.87
N ASP A 273 17.54 22.75 19.86
CA ASP A 273 16.27 22.72 20.61
C ASP A 273 15.19 21.92 19.86
N ARG A 274 14.93 20.71 20.37
CA ARG A 274 13.92 19.77 19.84
C ARG A 274 12.52 20.39 19.75
N SER A 275 12.11 21.20 20.73
CA SER A 275 10.77 21.78 20.77
C SER A 275 10.56 22.80 19.65
N ILE A 276 11.61 23.56 19.34
CA ILE A 276 11.65 24.52 18.25
C ILE A 276 11.62 23.79 16.91
N ILE A 277 12.43 22.74 16.74
CA ILE A 277 12.45 21.91 15.52
C ILE A 277 11.06 21.35 15.21
N ILE A 278 10.35 20.80 16.20
CA ILE A 278 9.01 20.20 15.99
C ILE A 278 8.01 21.26 15.53
N THR A 279 8.01 22.43 16.19
CA THR A 279 7.14 23.55 15.80
C THR A 279 7.47 24.05 14.40
N LEU A 280 8.76 24.12 14.07
CA LEU A 280 9.25 24.54 12.77
C LEU A 280 8.81 23.60 11.66
N ILE A 281 8.88 22.28 11.87
CA ILE A 281 8.41 21.28 10.90
C ILE A 281 6.91 21.44 10.65
N SER A 282 6.09 21.59 11.69
CA SER A 282 4.65 21.83 11.52
C SER A 282 4.35 23.10 10.71
N GLN A 283 5.13 24.16 10.90
CA GLN A 283 5.00 25.40 10.13
C GLN A 283 5.46 25.24 8.67
N ILE A 284 6.55 24.49 8.43
CA ILE A 284 7.01 24.12 7.08
C ILE A 284 5.94 23.33 6.34
N LEU A 285 5.38 22.30 7.00
CA LEU A 285 4.30 21.46 6.45
C LEU A 285 3.08 22.29 6.06
N ASN A 286 2.61 23.17 6.94
CA ASN A 286 1.47 24.03 6.65
C ASN A 286 1.74 25.01 5.50
N THR A 287 2.98 25.48 5.36
CA THR A 287 3.38 26.40 4.29
C THR A 287 3.40 25.69 2.95
N ASP A 288 4.03 24.52 2.88
CA ASP A 288 4.08 23.73 1.65
C ASP A 288 2.68 23.25 1.22
N ARG A 289 1.83 22.90 2.19
CA ARG A 289 0.40 22.65 1.95
C ARG A 289 -0.29 23.87 1.33
N ASN A 290 -0.08 25.06 1.88
CA ASN A 290 -0.67 26.29 1.34
C ASN A 290 -0.14 26.60 -0.06
N LEU A 291 1.15 26.37 -0.32
CA LEU A 291 1.75 26.55 -1.66
C LEU A 291 1.10 25.61 -2.69
N SER A 292 0.89 24.35 -2.33
CA SER A 292 0.21 23.37 -3.18
C SER A 292 -1.26 23.72 -3.42
N HIS A 293 -2.04 23.98 -2.36
CA HIS A 293 -3.48 24.21 -2.49
C HIS A 293 -3.86 25.59 -3.06
N LYS A 294 -3.20 26.67 -2.63
CA LYS A 294 -3.57 28.04 -2.99
C LYS A 294 -2.91 28.49 -4.28
N PHE A 295 -1.65 28.11 -4.51
CA PHE A 295 -0.85 28.57 -5.65
C PHE A 295 -0.59 27.47 -6.68
N HIS A 296 -1.11 26.25 -6.47
CA HIS A 296 -0.93 25.10 -7.38
C HIS A 296 0.55 24.81 -7.68
N TYR A 297 1.40 24.98 -6.67
CA TYR A 297 2.84 24.70 -6.76
C TYR A 297 3.12 23.21 -6.52
N HIS A 298 3.77 22.58 -7.49
CA HIS A 298 4.13 21.15 -7.45
C HIS A 298 5.64 20.90 -7.38
N GLY A 299 6.45 21.96 -7.29
CA GLY A 299 7.90 21.86 -7.18
C GLY A 299 8.38 21.52 -5.77
N ASP A 300 9.70 21.51 -5.60
CA ASP A 300 10.32 21.24 -4.30
C ASP A 300 10.02 22.37 -3.30
N GLY A 301 9.21 22.08 -2.28
CA GLY A 301 8.89 23.04 -1.23
C GLY A 301 10.01 23.24 -0.21
N LEU A 302 9.68 23.82 0.95
CA LEU A 302 10.58 23.92 2.10
C LEU A 302 10.85 22.56 2.75
N ILE A 303 10.01 21.57 2.47
CA ILE A 303 10.15 20.21 2.98
C ILE A 303 11.43 19.50 2.53
N SER A 304 11.97 19.91 1.37
CA SER A 304 13.24 19.44 0.83
C SER A 304 14.44 19.74 1.74
N LEU A 305 14.32 20.70 2.66
CA LEU A 305 15.37 21.09 3.59
C LEU A 305 15.50 20.14 4.78
N ILE A 306 14.47 19.35 5.06
CA ILE A 306 14.43 18.53 6.26
C ILE A 306 15.20 17.24 5.99
N SER A 307 16.31 17.06 6.71
CA SER A 307 17.15 15.87 6.57
C SER A 307 16.47 14.62 7.15
N PRO A 308 16.86 13.41 6.71
CA PRO A 308 16.32 12.15 7.22
C PRO A 308 16.38 12.03 8.75
N GLU A 309 17.44 12.53 9.37
CA GLU A 309 17.66 12.48 10.83
C GLU A 309 16.63 13.33 11.58
N ILE A 310 16.29 14.49 11.03
CA ILE A 310 15.28 15.40 11.60
C ILE A 310 13.88 14.78 11.46
N TRP A 311 13.61 14.10 10.34
CA TRP A 311 12.37 13.34 10.16
C TRP A 311 12.21 12.21 11.16
N ASP A 312 13.27 11.43 11.40
CA ASP A 312 13.25 10.35 12.40
C ASP A 312 13.02 10.91 13.81
N LEU A 313 13.63 12.04 14.15
CA LEU A 313 13.42 12.74 15.43
C LEU A 313 11.98 13.23 15.58
N TRP A 314 11.42 13.86 14.55
CA TRP A 314 10.05 14.36 14.57
C TRP A 314 9.04 13.22 14.69
N LEU A 315 9.21 12.16 13.89
CA LEU A 315 8.30 11.02 13.90
C LEU A 315 8.32 10.29 15.25
N SER A 316 9.51 10.02 15.79
CA SER A 316 9.65 9.40 17.11
C SER A 316 9.04 10.25 18.22
N HIS A 317 9.12 11.58 18.12
CA HIS A 317 8.43 12.48 19.04
C HIS A 317 6.90 12.39 18.92
N GLN A 318 6.34 12.40 17.70
CA GLN A 318 4.89 12.27 17.50
C GLN A 318 4.37 10.92 18.01
N ALA A 319 5.05 9.82 17.67
CA ALA A 319 4.74 8.49 18.19
C ALA A 319 4.87 8.44 19.73
N GLY A 320 5.87 9.12 20.29
CA GLY A 320 6.06 9.24 21.74
C GLY A 320 4.93 10.00 22.43
N ILE A 321 4.42 11.10 21.85
CA ILE A 321 3.24 11.80 22.37
C ILE A 321 2.03 10.88 22.37
N ALA A 322 1.76 10.23 21.24
CA ALA A 322 0.59 9.38 21.09
C ALA A 322 0.65 8.19 22.07
N THR A 323 1.82 7.59 22.25
CA THR A 323 2.06 6.51 23.22
C THR A 323 1.85 6.97 24.66
N ARG A 324 2.31 8.18 25.03
CA ARG A 324 2.08 8.73 26.37
C ARG A 324 0.61 9.02 26.65
N GLN A 325 -0.11 9.58 25.68
CA GLN A 325 -1.54 9.83 25.80
C GLN A 325 -2.31 8.51 25.91
N TYR A 326 -1.93 7.50 25.13
CA TYR A 326 -2.45 6.14 25.25
C TYR A 326 -2.22 5.57 26.67
N GLN A 327 -1.00 5.65 27.19
CA GLN A 327 -0.67 5.18 28.55
C GLN A 327 -1.50 5.86 29.64
N GLN A 328 -1.86 7.15 29.46
CA GLN A 328 -2.74 7.85 30.39
C GLN A 328 -4.17 7.29 30.35
N ILE A 329 -4.69 7.00 29.15
CA ILE A 329 -6.03 6.42 28.96
C ILE A 329 -6.11 5.01 29.55
N THR A 330 -5.02 4.23 29.46
CA THR A 330 -5.00 2.83 29.92
C THR A 330 -4.41 2.64 31.33
N ALA A 331 -4.04 3.73 32.02
CA ALA A 331 -3.36 3.65 33.32
C ALA A 331 -4.23 3.03 34.42
N ASN A 332 -5.53 3.33 34.41
CA ASN A 332 -6.48 2.89 35.42
C ASN A 332 -7.45 1.84 34.85
N PRO A 333 -7.40 0.57 35.31
CA PRO A 333 -8.33 -0.47 34.85
C PRO A 333 -9.80 -0.12 35.08
N LYS A 334 -10.14 0.69 36.09
CA LYS A 334 -11.53 1.07 36.40
C LYS A 334 -12.16 1.99 35.34
N GLU A 335 -11.35 2.65 34.51
CA GLU A 335 -11.80 3.54 33.43
C GLU A 335 -12.00 2.80 32.10
N MET A 336 -11.88 1.47 32.08
CA MET A 336 -12.01 0.64 30.88
C MET A 336 -13.29 0.93 30.08
N ALA A 337 -14.42 1.21 30.73
CA ALA A 337 -15.69 1.51 30.04
C ALA A 337 -15.64 2.77 29.17
N GLN A 338 -14.81 3.76 29.52
CA GLN A 338 -14.65 5.01 28.76
C GLN A 338 -13.41 4.96 27.85
N SER A 339 -12.50 4.01 28.09
CA SER A 339 -11.23 3.88 27.38
C SER A 339 -11.36 3.86 25.86
N ALA A 340 -12.39 3.21 25.30
CA ALA A 340 -12.61 3.18 23.85
C ALA A 340 -12.89 4.57 23.30
N SER A 341 -13.80 5.33 23.92
CA SER A 341 -14.12 6.70 23.51
C SER A 341 -12.88 7.60 23.55
N ASP A 342 -12.10 7.52 24.63
CA ASP A 342 -10.90 8.36 24.76
C ASP A 342 -9.79 7.93 23.80
N PHE A 343 -9.67 6.63 23.54
CA PHE A 343 -8.78 6.10 22.50
C PHE A 343 -9.20 6.58 21.10
N LEU A 344 -10.50 6.62 20.79
CA LEU A 344 -10.97 7.17 19.52
C LEU A 344 -10.65 8.67 19.39
N LYS A 345 -10.80 9.45 20.47
CA LYS A 345 -10.40 10.87 20.48
C LYS A 345 -8.90 11.02 20.21
N LEU A 346 -8.07 10.16 20.79
CA LEU A 346 -6.63 10.12 20.52
C LEU A 346 -6.34 9.83 19.04
N LEU A 347 -6.95 8.78 18.47
CA LEU A 347 -6.76 8.44 17.06
C LEU A 347 -7.19 9.56 16.13
N ASN A 348 -8.35 10.18 16.37
CA ASN A 348 -8.86 11.29 15.56
C ASN A 348 -7.93 12.51 15.65
N ARG A 349 -7.50 12.88 16.86
CA ARG A 349 -6.56 13.99 17.05
C ARG A 349 -5.22 13.73 16.39
N ALA A 350 -4.70 12.51 16.48
CA ALA A 350 -3.45 12.11 15.83
C ALA A 350 -3.59 12.18 14.30
N PHE A 351 -4.71 11.71 13.75
CA PHE A 351 -5.01 11.81 12.32
C PHE A 351 -5.08 13.27 11.86
N GLU A 352 -5.88 14.11 12.51
CA GLU A 352 -5.99 15.55 12.19
C GLU A 352 -4.65 16.28 12.25
N THR A 353 -3.81 15.96 13.25
CA THR A 353 -2.48 16.58 13.40
C THR A 353 -1.54 16.18 12.26
N LEU A 354 -1.66 14.95 11.75
CA LEU A 354 -0.81 14.42 10.68
C LEU A 354 -1.39 14.64 9.28
N THR A 355 -2.64 15.06 9.14
CA THR A 355 -3.27 15.35 7.84
C THR A 355 -2.42 16.29 6.96
N PRO A 356 -1.91 17.44 7.45
CA PRO A 356 -1.06 18.31 6.63
C PRO A 356 0.23 17.61 6.14
N PHE A 357 0.75 16.66 6.90
CA PHE A 357 1.91 15.86 6.50
C PHE A 357 1.55 14.82 5.43
N TYR A 358 0.37 14.20 5.55
CA TYR A 358 -0.09 13.21 4.60
C TYR A 358 -0.52 13.80 3.25
N GLU A 359 -1.00 15.04 3.20
CA GLU A 359 -1.42 15.70 1.96
C GLU A 359 -0.24 16.10 1.05
N ILE A 360 0.98 16.25 1.58
CA ILE A 360 2.12 16.71 0.76
C ILE A 360 2.65 15.58 -0.14
N GLU A 361 2.60 15.77 -1.45
CA GLU A 361 2.99 14.77 -2.45
C GLU A 361 4.50 14.78 -2.77
N ALA A 362 5.34 14.53 -1.76
CA ALA A 362 6.79 14.41 -1.94
C ALA A 362 7.25 12.93 -1.90
N PRO A 363 7.95 12.41 -2.93
CA PRO A 363 8.43 11.02 -2.96
C PRO A 363 9.32 10.64 -1.77
N SER A 364 10.15 11.57 -1.29
CA SER A 364 11.04 11.39 -0.14
C SER A 364 10.29 11.12 1.17
N LEU A 365 9.05 11.61 1.29
CA LEU A 365 8.23 11.44 2.50
C LEU A 365 7.46 10.13 2.54
N ARG A 366 7.31 9.43 1.41
CA ARG A 366 6.50 8.20 1.35
C ARG A 366 6.92 7.19 2.42
N ARG A 367 8.22 7.07 2.69
CA ARG A 367 8.75 6.24 3.78
C ARG A 367 8.21 6.65 5.15
N TYR A 368 8.27 7.93 5.48
CA TYR A 368 7.84 8.46 6.79
C TYR A 368 6.32 8.42 6.96
N LYS A 369 5.55 8.56 5.88
CA LYS A 369 4.10 8.35 5.89
C LYS A 369 3.73 6.91 6.23
N LEU A 370 4.43 5.94 5.65
CA LEU A 370 4.23 4.53 6.00
C LEU A 370 4.68 4.21 7.42
N LEU A 371 5.82 4.77 7.85
CA LEU A 371 6.30 4.59 9.23
C LEU A 371 5.35 5.19 10.26
N SER A 372 4.80 6.38 10.03
CA SER A 372 3.78 6.97 10.92
C SER A 372 2.49 6.16 10.95
N CYS A 373 2.02 5.67 9.80
CA CYS A 373 0.89 4.74 9.74
C CYS A 373 1.13 3.49 10.60
N SER A 374 2.31 2.88 10.45
CA SER A 374 2.70 1.67 11.16
C SER A 374 2.91 1.90 12.67
N GLN A 375 3.69 2.90 13.06
CA GLN A 375 4.07 3.13 14.46
C GLN A 375 2.94 3.73 15.29
N ILE A 376 2.12 4.61 14.70
CA ILE A 376 1.06 5.31 15.41
C ILE A 376 -0.25 4.55 15.26
N PHE A 377 -0.79 4.43 14.05
CA PHE A 377 -2.16 3.90 13.90
C PHE A 377 -2.21 2.38 14.10
N ILE A 378 -1.37 1.62 13.40
CA ILE A 378 -1.31 0.16 13.58
C ILE A 378 -0.76 -0.18 14.97
N GLY A 379 0.34 0.45 15.39
CA GLY A 379 0.95 0.21 16.70
C GLY A 379 0.01 0.50 17.88
N LEU A 380 -0.72 1.61 17.87
CA LEU A 380 -1.66 1.93 18.95
C LEU A 380 -2.89 1.03 18.94
N THR A 381 -3.41 0.68 17.76
CA THR A 381 -4.60 -0.17 17.66
C THR A 381 -4.31 -1.60 18.09
N SER A 382 -3.13 -2.15 17.75
CA SER A 382 -2.68 -3.43 18.28
C SER A 382 -2.44 -3.40 19.79
N THR A 383 -1.78 -2.35 20.31
CA THR A 383 -1.55 -2.27 21.77
C THR A 383 -2.84 -2.08 22.58
N TYR A 384 -3.83 -1.34 22.06
CA TYR A 384 -5.14 -1.22 22.69
C TYR A 384 -5.89 -2.56 22.71
N MET A 385 -5.76 -3.35 21.65
CA MET A 385 -6.31 -4.71 21.58
C MET A 385 -5.74 -5.59 22.69
N ASP A 386 -4.40 -5.60 22.84
CA ASP A 386 -3.70 -6.35 23.89
C ASP A 386 -4.12 -5.90 25.30
N TYR A 387 -4.32 -4.60 25.50
CA TYR A 387 -4.85 -4.05 26.75
C TYR A 387 -6.24 -4.59 27.05
N LEU A 388 -7.20 -4.54 26.11
CA LEU A 388 -8.56 -5.03 26.34
C LEU A 388 -8.63 -6.52 26.63
N VAL A 389 -7.79 -7.33 25.97
CA VAL A 389 -7.71 -8.77 26.24
C VAL A 389 -7.25 -9.02 27.67
N SER A 390 -6.23 -8.29 28.14
CA SER A 390 -5.56 -8.55 29.42
C SER A 390 -6.13 -7.82 30.63
N VAL A 391 -6.84 -6.70 30.44
CA VAL A 391 -7.29 -5.85 31.55
C VAL A 391 -8.38 -6.54 32.38
N ASP A 392 -8.22 -6.45 33.71
CA ASP A 392 -9.29 -6.77 34.66
C ASP A 392 -9.61 -5.53 35.50
N ALA A 393 -10.80 -4.98 35.27
CA ALA A 393 -11.35 -3.82 35.96
C ALA A 393 -12.05 -4.16 37.29
N LEU A 394 -12.23 -5.46 37.61
CA LEU A 394 -12.97 -5.89 38.79
C LEU A 394 -12.08 -5.94 40.03
N ASP A 395 -12.70 -5.76 41.20
CA ASP A 395 -12.01 -5.95 42.47
C ASP A 395 -11.81 -7.47 42.74
N LYS A 396 -10.91 -7.82 43.69
CA LYS A 396 -10.57 -9.23 44.01
C LYS A 396 -11.77 -10.08 44.45
N GLN A 397 -12.84 -9.44 44.92
CA GLN A 397 -14.12 -10.06 45.21
C GLN A 397 -15.14 -9.50 44.22
N HIS A 398 -15.59 -10.33 43.28
CA HIS A 398 -16.58 -9.99 42.29
C HIS A 398 -17.55 -11.14 42.08
N THR A 399 -18.68 -10.82 41.44
CA THR A 399 -19.76 -11.75 41.11
C THR A 399 -19.67 -12.19 39.65
N ASP A 400 -20.26 -13.35 39.34
CA ASP A 400 -20.38 -13.85 37.95
C ASP A 400 -21.13 -12.85 37.03
N GLU A 401 -22.00 -12.01 37.61
CA GLU A 401 -22.78 -11.01 36.87
C GLU A 401 -21.95 -9.76 36.55
N GLU A 402 -21.05 -9.35 37.45
CA GLU A 402 -20.05 -8.31 37.19
C GLU A 402 -19.02 -8.74 36.15
N GLU A 403 -18.61 -10.02 36.19
CA GLU A 403 -17.80 -10.64 35.13
C GLU A 403 -18.49 -10.55 33.77
N LEU A 404 -19.76 -10.93 33.68
CA LEU A 404 -20.53 -10.81 32.45
C LEU A 404 -20.61 -9.35 31.97
N TYR A 405 -20.89 -8.42 32.87
CA TYR A 405 -20.93 -7.00 32.54
C TYR A 405 -19.59 -6.48 32.01
N GLN A 406 -18.48 -6.90 32.62
CA GLN A 406 -17.14 -6.57 32.11
C GLN A 406 -16.92 -7.12 30.69
N THR A 407 -17.36 -8.34 30.38
CA THR A 407 -17.27 -8.91 29.03
C THR A 407 -18.12 -8.14 28.02
N LEU A 408 -19.33 -7.72 28.40
CA LEU A 408 -20.20 -6.87 27.58
C LEU A 408 -19.50 -5.55 27.22
N VAL A 409 -18.88 -4.90 28.21
CA VAL A 409 -18.10 -3.66 27.99
C VAL A 409 -16.91 -3.92 27.07
N LYS A 410 -16.17 -5.02 27.25
CA LYS A 410 -15.05 -5.39 26.36
C LYS A 410 -15.53 -5.59 24.93
N LEU A 411 -16.65 -6.30 24.72
CA LEU A 411 -17.24 -6.53 23.40
C LEU A 411 -17.60 -5.21 22.71
N GLN A 412 -18.23 -4.29 23.44
CA GLN A 412 -18.56 -2.95 22.94
C GLN A 412 -17.31 -2.15 22.58
N ASN A 413 -16.28 -2.19 23.42
CA ASN A 413 -15.03 -1.48 23.17
C ASN A 413 -14.30 -2.04 21.93
N PHE A 414 -14.20 -3.36 21.78
CA PHE A 414 -13.64 -3.99 20.59
C PHE A 414 -14.42 -3.59 19.33
N SER A 415 -15.76 -3.62 19.39
CA SER A 415 -16.62 -3.28 18.25
C SER A 415 -16.50 -1.81 17.84
N THR A 416 -16.51 -0.91 18.82
CA THR A 416 -16.34 0.54 18.63
C THR A 416 -15.01 0.86 17.95
N VAL A 417 -13.92 0.27 18.44
CA VAL A 417 -12.58 0.49 17.86
C VAL A 417 -12.45 -0.17 16.50
N TYR A 418 -12.95 -1.39 16.31
CA TYR A 418 -12.99 -2.06 15.01
C TYR A 418 -13.67 -1.19 13.95
N LYS A 419 -14.85 -0.65 14.27
CA LYS A 419 -15.59 0.25 13.36
C LYS A 419 -14.77 1.46 12.97
N ARG A 420 -14.10 2.11 13.93
CA ARG A 420 -13.26 3.28 13.62
C ARG A 420 -12.05 2.94 12.77
N ILE A 421 -11.38 1.80 13.02
CA ILE A 421 -10.25 1.34 12.19
C ILE A 421 -10.74 1.06 10.77
N PHE A 422 -11.92 0.47 10.63
CA PHE A 422 -12.53 0.23 9.33
C PHE A 422 -12.82 1.55 8.60
N GLU A 423 -13.39 2.55 9.27
CA GLU A 423 -13.59 3.89 8.68
C GLU A 423 -12.25 4.53 8.26
N LEU A 424 -11.22 4.50 9.12
CA LEU A 424 -9.89 5.01 8.79
C LEU A 424 -9.29 4.30 7.58
N SER A 425 -9.55 3.01 7.41
CA SER A 425 -9.08 2.24 6.24
C SER A 425 -9.67 2.72 4.92
N GLN A 426 -10.81 3.42 4.95
CA GLN A 426 -11.51 3.95 3.78
C GLN A 426 -11.19 5.43 3.52
N GLU A 427 -10.40 6.08 4.38
CA GLU A 427 -9.97 7.46 4.16
C GLU A 427 -8.99 7.54 2.98
N TYR A 428 -9.13 8.57 2.15
CA TYR A 428 -8.32 8.77 0.93
C TYR A 428 -6.82 8.65 1.19
N ILE A 429 -6.34 9.23 2.30
CA ILE A 429 -4.93 9.19 2.71
C ILE A 429 -4.47 7.74 2.91
N MET A 430 -5.26 6.91 3.59
CA MET A 430 -4.89 5.54 3.92
C MET A 430 -4.99 4.62 2.70
N ILE A 431 -5.94 4.88 1.81
CA ILE A 431 -6.03 4.22 0.50
C ILE A 431 -4.79 4.54 -0.33
N SER A 432 -4.43 5.82 -0.45
CA SER A 432 -3.22 6.27 -1.15
C SER A 432 -1.95 5.60 -0.63
N LEU A 433 -1.81 5.45 0.70
CA LEU A 433 -0.67 4.74 1.29
C LEU A 433 -0.68 3.24 1.01
N THR A 434 -1.87 2.64 0.96
CA THR A 434 -2.03 1.22 0.59
C THR A 434 -1.57 1.00 -0.85
N ASP A 435 -1.96 1.87 -1.77
CA ASP A 435 -1.55 1.81 -3.19
C ASP A 435 -0.03 1.93 -3.34
N ILE A 436 0.61 2.84 -2.60
CA ILE A 436 2.08 2.98 -2.60
C ILE A 436 2.78 1.67 -2.18
N VAL A 437 2.23 0.94 -1.20
CA VAL A 437 2.80 -0.34 -0.76
C VAL A 437 2.54 -1.44 -1.79
N ASN A 438 1.33 -1.48 -2.36
CA ASN A 438 0.97 -2.43 -3.42
C ASN A 438 1.87 -2.28 -4.65
N GLU A 439 2.11 -1.05 -5.10
CA GLU A 439 3.03 -0.74 -6.20
C GLU A 439 4.46 -1.17 -5.90
N LYS A 440 4.96 -0.92 -4.68
CA LYS A 440 6.34 -1.24 -4.31
C LYS A 440 6.59 -2.72 -4.10
N GLU A 441 5.65 -3.45 -3.50
CA GLU A 441 5.80 -4.87 -3.17
C GLU A 441 5.24 -5.81 -4.25
N GLY A 442 4.52 -5.28 -5.25
CA GLY A 442 3.81 -6.09 -6.24
C GLY A 442 2.70 -6.93 -5.61
N LYS A 443 2.05 -6.41 -4.58
CA LYS A 443 0.98 -7.09 -3.81
C LYS A 443 -0.35 -6.37 -3.98
N ASN A 444 -1.42 -7.04 -3.57
CA ASN A 444 -2.80 -6.54 -3.63
C ASN A 444 -3.44 -6.55 -2.24
N TYR A 445 -2.85 -5.79 -1.32
CA TYR A 445 -3.49 -5.54 -0.02
C TYR A 445 -4.75 -4.70 -0.22
N GLN A 446 -5.82 -5.06 0.48
CA GLN A 446 -7.05 -4.26 0.49
C GLN A 446 -6.88 -2.99 1.33
N SER A 447 -6.10 -3.08 2.41
CA SER A 447 -5.77 -1.97 3.28
C SER A 447 -4.52 -2.31 4.09
N LEU A 448 -3.74 -1.29 4.46
CA LEU A 448 -2.68 -1.41 5.46
C LEU A 448 -3.19 -1.91 6.84
N PHE A 449 -4.47 -1.70 7.15
CA PHE A 449 -5.09 -2.15 8.41
C PHE A 449 -5.65 -3.58 8.36
N GLN A 450 -5.51 -4.29 7.24
CA GLN A 450 -6.15 -5.60 7.04
C GLN A 450 -5.80 -6.63 8.12
N SER A 451 -4.54 -6.66 8.58
CA SER A 451 -4.11 -7.58 9.65
C SER A 451 -4.83 -7.26 10.97
N VAL A 452 -4.78 -6.02 11.42
CA VAL A 452 -5.41 -5.57 12.67
C VAL A 452 -6.92 -5.78 12.63
N LEU A 453 -7.59 -5.43 11.52
CA LEU A 453 -9.02 -5.66 11.36
C LEU A 453 -9.37 -7.15 11.48
N THR A 454 -8.54 -8.03 10.91
CA THR A 454 -8.74 -9.48 11.00
C THR A 454 -8.56 -9.98 12.44
N GLU A 455 -7.56 -9.47 13.16
CA GLU A 455 -7.30 -9.84 14.55
C GLU A 455 -8.42 -9.39 15.50
N TYR A 456 -8.89 -8.15 15.37
CA TYR A 456 -10.03 -7.65 16.15
C TYR A 456 -11.28 -8.51 15.92
N ARG A 457 -11.60 -8.81 14.66
CA ARG A 457 -12.73 -9.67 14.33
C ARG A 457 -12.58 -11.07 14.92
N LYS A 458 -11.38 -11.65 14.84
CA LYS A 458 -11.09 -12.95 15.43
C LYS A 458 -11.30 -12.96 16.95
N ILE A 459 -10.90 -11.91 17.66
CA ILE A 459 -11.10 -11.83 19.12
C ILE A 459 -12.59 -11.68 19.48
N ILE A 460 -13.34 -10.93 18.69
CA ILE A 460 -14.80 -10.79 18.85
C ILE A 460 -15.46 -12.16 18.68
N ASP A 461 -15.21 -12.82 17.55
CA ASP A 461 -15.89 -14.05 17.12
C ASP A 461 -15.41 -15.29 17.89
N ASP A 462 -14.10 -15.48 18.07
CA ASP A 462 -13.53 -16.73 18.62
C ASP A 462 -13.33 -16.69 20.14
N VAL A 463 -13.25 -15.51 20.76
CA VAL A 463 -12.89 -15.38 22.18
C VAL A 463 -14.02 -14.75 22.98
N THR A 464 -14.45 -13.54 22.60
CA THR A 464 -15.33 -12.73 23.44
C THR A 464 -16.78 -13.23 23.37
N GLN A 465 -17.28 -13.53 22.17
CA GLN A 465 -18.62 -14.12 22.01
C GLN A 465 -18.76 -15.46 22.76
N PRO A 466 -17.88 -16.47 22.57
CA PRO A 466 -18.00 -17.75 23.27
C PRO A 466 -17.87 -17.60 24.79
N THR A 467 -16.97 -16.72 25.27
CA THR A 467 -16.81 -16.44 26.70
C THR A 467 -18.09 -15.85 27.29
N MET A 468 -18.71 -14.91 26.58
CA MET A 468 -19.96 -14.29 27.00
C MET A 468 -21.10 -15.30 27.04
N VAL A 469 -21.26 -16.10 25.98
CA VAL A 469 -22.26 -17.18 25.92
C VAL A 469 -22.07 -18.15 27.08
N HIS A 470 -20.83 -18.54 27.39
CA HIS A 470 -20.52 -19.42 28.52
C HIS A 470 -20.87 -18.80 29.88
N ARG A 471 -20.58 -17.52 30.09
CA ARG A 471 -20.93 -16.79 31.32
C ARG A 471 -22.46 -16.71 31.50
N ILE A 472 -23.18 -16.36 30.44
CA ILE A 472 -24.66 -16.34 30.46
C ILE A 472 -25.21 -17.75 30.71
N GLN A 473 -24.66 -18.77 30.07
CA GLN A 473 -25.04 -20.18 30.29
C GLN A 473 -24.91 -20.59 31.76
N LYS A 474 -23.83 -20.20 32.42
CA LYS A 474 -23.58 -20.48 33.84
C LYS A 474 -24.66 -19.84 34.71
N LEU A 475 -24.90 -18.54 34.54
CA LEU A 475 -25.94 -17.79 35.27
C LEU A 475 -27.34 -18.37 35.03
N LEU A 476 -27.66 -18.70 33.77
CA LEU A 476 -28.93 -19.32 33.39
C LEU A 476 -29.11 -20.69 34.07
N LYS A 477 -28.08 -21.54 34.05
CA LYS A 477 -28.13 -22.87 34.68
C LYS A 477 -28.41 -22.77 36.19
N GLU A 478 -27.83 -21.79 36.87
CA GLU A 478 -28.10 -21.56 38.29
C GLU A 478 -29.53 -21.09 38.53
N SER A 479 -30.03 -20.18 37.70
CA SER A 479 -31.41 -19.68 37.78
C SER A 479 -32.46 -20.78 37.54
N LEU A 480 -32.18 -21.76 36.68
CA LEU A 480 -33.06 -22.88 36.35
C LEU A 480 -32.99 -24.05 37.34
N ARG A 481 -32.13 -23.99 38.37
CA ARG A 481 -31.92 -25.09 39.32
C ARG A 481 -33.22 -25.53 40.03
N ASN A 482 -34.10 -24.60 40.35
CA ASN A 482 -35.39 -24.91 40.97
C ASN A 482 -36.38 -25.50 39.96
N TYR A 483 -36.38 -25.00 38.74
CA TYR A 483 -37.21 -25.50 37.65
C TYR A 483 -36.86 -26.96 37.29
N PHE A 484 -35.58 -27.34 37.30
CA PHE A 484 -35.16 -28.73 37.10
C PHE A 484 -35.61 -29.71 38.19
N LYS A 485 -36.03 -29.22 39.36
CA LYS A 485 -36.53 -30.05 40.47
C LYS A 485 -38.04 -30.28 40.43
N ILE A 486 -38.76 -29.69 39.48
CA ILE A 486 -40.20 -29.91 39.33
C ILE A 486 -40.43 -31.38 38.98
N GLY A 487 -41.12 -32.10 39.86
CA GLY A 487 -41.56 -33.48 39.65
C GLY A 487 -43.06 -33.62 39.37
N SER A 488 -43.81 -32.51 39.29
CA SER A 488 -45.26 -32.50 39.16
C SER A 488 -45.77 -32.56 37.71
N TRP A 489 -44.88 -32.76 36.72
CA TRP A 489 -45.20 -32.78 35.27
C TRP A 489 -46.30 -33.77 34.86
N SER A 490 -46.48 -34.88 35.59
CA SER A 490 -47.53 -35.88 35.35
C SER A 490 -48.78 -35.71 36.23
N SER A 491 -48.70 -34.87 37.27
CA SER A 491 -49.74 -34.74 38.32
C SER A 491 -50.50 -33.41 38.25
N GLN A 492 -50.20 -32.56 37.25
CA GLN A 492 -50.92 -31.32 37.00
C GLN A 492 -52.32 -31.62 36.46
N ASN A 493 -53.35 -31.16 37.18
CA ASN A 493 -54.75 -31.41 36.86
C ASN A 493 -55.50 -30.15 36.38
N GLN A 494 -54.87 -28.98 36.39
CA GLN A 494 -55.46 -27.71 35.97
C GLN A 494 -54.59 -27.06 34.90
N GLN A 495 -55.21 -26.65 33.81
CA GLN A 495 -54.53 -25.92 32.75
C GLN A 495 -54.32 -24.48 33.19
N SER A 496 -53.05 -24.10 33.36
CA SER A 496 -52.65 -22.74 33.69
C SER A 496 -52.36 -21.96 32.41
N SER A 497 -52.71 -20.67 32.40
CA SER A 497 -52.33 -19.74 31.32
C SER A 497 -50.98 -19.06 31.57
N ASN A 498 -50.36 -19.31 32.72
CA ASN A 498 -49.18 -18.60 33.18
C ASN A 498 -47.95 -19.52 33.14
N THR A 499 -46.76 -18.93 33.10
CA THR A 499 -45.51 -19.69 33.21
C THR A 499 -45.34 -20.28 34.61
N SER A 500 -44.64 -21.40 34.72
CA SER A 500 -44.29 -22.01 36.02
C SER A 500 -43.54 -21.01 36.92
N ALA A 501 -43.89 -20.94 38.21
CA ALA A 501 -43.31 -19.94 39.11
C ALA A 501 -41.78 -20.05 39.22
N GLU A 502 -41.24 -21.26 39.08
CA GLU A 502 -39.83 -21.59 39.18
C GLU A 502 -39.01 -21.14 37.95
N VAL A 503 -39.64 -20.87 36.79
CA VAL A 503 -38.96 -20.38 35.58
C VAL A 503 -38.91 -18.85 35.48
N VAL A 504 -39.80 -18.16 36.21
CA VAL A 504 -39.93 -16.68 36.16
C VAL A 504 -38.62 -15.96 36.47
N ASN A 505 -37.82 -16.47 37.40
CA ASN A 505 -36.53 -15.86 37.73
C ASN A 505 -35.53 -15.97 36.56
N ALA A 506 -35.49 -17.11 35.87
CA ALA A 506 -34.66 -17.31 34.69
C ALA A 506 -35.10 -16.38 33.55
N ILE A 507 -36.41 -16.24 33.32
CA ILE A 507 -36.96 -15.30 32.31
C ILE A 507 -36.52 -13.87 32.63
N LYS A 508 -36.71 -13.39 33.87
CA LYS A 508 -36.31 -12.03 34.28
C LYS A 508 -34.81 -11.79 34.12
N LEU A 509 -33.99 -12.77 34.49
CA LEU A 509 -32.53 -12.71 34.33
C LEU A 509 -32.16 -12.59 32.85
N MET A 510 -32.71 -13.46 32.00
CA MET A 510 -32.44 -13.44 30.56
C MET A 510 -32.89 -12.15 29.91
N SER A 511 -34.11 -11.68 30.18
CA SER A 511 -34.60 -10.39 29.68
C SER A 511 -33.68 -9.24 30.07
N ARG A 512 -33.18 -9.22 31.32
CA ARG A 512 -32.23 -8.19 31.78
C ARG A 512 -30.90 -8.24 31.01
N ILE A 513 -30.32 -9.43 30.85
CA ILE A 513 -29.06 -9.62 30.12
C ILE A 513 -29.22 -9.21 28.65
N ILE A 514 -30.32 -9.62 28.01
CA ILE A 514 -30.60 -9.36 26.61
C ILE A 514 -30.90 -7.87 26.37
N LEU A 515 -31.63 -7.21 27.25
CA LEU A 515 -31.79 -5.75 27.21
C LEU A 515 -30.44 -5.03 27.35
N GLY A 516 -29.55 -5.55 28.20
CA GLY A 516 -28.17 -5.08 28.31
C GLY A 516 -27.41 -5.23 26.98
N LEU A 517 -27.46 -6.42 26.36
CA LEU A 517 -26.83 -6.69 25.07
C LEU A 517 -27.39 -5.81 23.94
N ASP A 518 -28.71 -5.65 23.89
CA ASP A 518 -29.41 -4.85 22.87
C ASP A 518 -29.12 -3.34 23.01
N SER A 519 -28.66 -2.89 24.19
CA SER A 519 -28.25 -1.51 24.42
C SER A 519 -26.81 -1.19 24.01
N LEU A 520 -26.00 -2.21 23.66
CA LEU A 520 -24.61 -2.01 23.26
C LEU A 520 -24.49 -1.58 21.79
N ASP A 521 -23.50 -0.73 21.51
CA ASP A 521 -23.11 -0.41 20.12
C ASP A 521 -22.25 -1.55 19.54
N ILE A 522 -22.91 -2.64 19.14
CA ILE A 522 -22.28 -3.81 18.53
C ILE A 522 -22.93 -4.15 17.19
N PRO A 523 -22.20 -4.78 16.24
CA PRO A 523 -22.78 -5.25 14.99
C PRO A 523 -23.95 -6.21 15.23
N LEU A 524 -25.00 -6.07 14.41
CA LEU A 524 -26.21 -6.88 14.52
C LEU A 524 -25.90 -8.37 14.34
N GLU A 525 -24.95 -8.69 13.46
CA GLU A 525 -24.51 -10.06 13.19
C GLU A 525 -24.00 -10.75 14.45
N VAL A 526 -23.19 -10.02 15.25
CA VAL A 526 -22.61 -10.52 16.50
C VAL A 526 -23.73 -10.74 17.52
N SER A 527 -24.60 -9.74 17.73
CA SER A 527 -25.73 -9.84 18.66
C SER A 527 -26.64 -11.03 18.35
N LEU A 528 -27.00 -11.23 17.07
CA LEU A 528 -27.81 -12.35 16.63
C LEU A 528 -27.11 -13.70 16.83
N ALA A 529 -25.81 -13.78 16.58
CA ALA A 529 -25.05 -15.01 16.78
C ALA A 529 -25.06 -15.44 18.25
N ILE A 530 -24.82 -14.51 19.18
CA ILE A 530 -24.91 -14.74 20.63
C ILE A 530 -26.32 -15.23 21.02
N LYS A 531 -27.36 -14.53 20.58
CA LYS A 531 -28.76 -14.90 20.90
C LYS A 531 -29.11 -16.29 20.39
N ASN A 532 -28.64 -16.66 19.20
CA ASN A 532 -28.87 -17.99 18.63
C ASN A 532 -28.11 -19.08 19.39
N ASP A 533 -26.88 -18.82 19.82
CA ASP A 533 -26.11 -19.77 20.65
C ASP A 533 -26.80 -20.00 22.00
N LEU A 534 -27.33 -18.94 22.61
CA LEU A 534 -28.13 -19.03 23.84
C LEU A 534 -29.44 -19.82 23.63
N LEU A 535 -30.13 -19.62 22.50
CA LEU A 535 -31.30 -20.41 22.15
C LEU A 535 -30.98 -21.90 22.04
N ASN A 536 -29.85 -22.25 21.40
CA ASN A 536 -29.40 -23.64 21.30
C ASN A 536 -29.14 -24.25 22.68
N ILE A 537 -28.53 -23.48 23.60
CA ILE A 537 -28.30 -23.89 24.99
C ILE A 537 -29.63 -24.09 25.73
N ILE A 538 -30.59 -23.18 25.57
CA ILE A 538 -31.93 -23.29 26.18
C ILE A 538 -32.64 -24.55 25.68
N VAL A 539 -32.67 -24.78 24.36
CA VAL A 539 -33.28 -25.98 23.76
C VAL A 539 -32.65 -27.24 24.35
N ASN A 540 -31.32 -27.31 24.44
CA ASN A 540 -30.63 -28.45 25.01
C ASN A 540 -30.98 -28.67 26.49
N TYR A 541 -31.07 -27.62 27.31
CA TYR A 541 -31.50 -27.75 28.71
C TYR A 541 -32.94 -28.26 28.83
N PHE A 542 -33.86 -27.79 27.98
CA PHE A 542 -35.25 -28.22 27.99
C PHE A 542 -35.41 -29.67 27.54
N ILE A 543 -34.66 -30.11 26.52
CA ILE A 543 -34.69 -31.50 26.05
C ILE A 543 -34.01 -32.42 27.07
N GLU A 544 -32.74 -32.21 27.37
CA GLU A 544 -31.93 -33.18 28.14
C GLU A 544 -32.26 -33.17 29.63
N SER A 545 -32.51 -31.99 30.23
CA SER A 545 -32.67 -31.87 31.69
C SER A 545 -34.12 -31.92 32.16
N ILE A 546 -35.10 -31.82 31.25
CA ILE A 546 -36.52 -31.74 31.62
C ILE A 546 -37.33 -32.78 30.86
N LEU A 547 -37.44 -32.64 29.54
CA LEU A 547 -38.25 -33.52 28.71
C LEU A 547 -37.76 -34.96 28.83
N LYS A 548 -36.43 -35.15 28.86
CA LYS A 548 -35.85 -36.48 28.90
C LYS A 548 -35.97 -37.20 30.24
N LEU A 549 -36.05 -36.46 31.33
CA LEU A 549 -35.96 -36.99 32.70
C LEU A 549 -37.32 -37.14 33.40
N ASN A 550 -38.38 -36.57 32.84
CA ASN A 550 -39.70 -36.53 33.47
C ASN A 550 -40.77 -37.28 32.68
N ARG A 551 -41.87 -37.60 33.37
CA ARG A 551 -43.10 -38.08 32.74
C ARG A 551 -44.10 -36.94 32.62
N PHE A 552 -44.81 -36.87 31.50
CA PHE A 552 -45.72 -35.77 31.19
C PHE A 552 -47.13 -36.29 30.96
N ASN A 553 -48.13 -35.57 31.47
CA ASN A 553 -49.50 -35.68 31.00
C ASN A 553 -49.80 -34.55 29.99
N ARG A 554 -50.99 -34.52 29.39
CA ARG A 554 -51.33 -33.51 28.37
C ARG A 554 -51.18 -32.07 28.85
N ILE A 555 -51.54 -31.81 30.11
CA ILE A 555 -51.46 -30.48 30.72
C ILE A 555 -50.00 -30.09 30.96
N GLY A 556 -49.20 -31.00 31.53
CA GLY A 556 -47.78 -30.77 31.79
C GLY A 556 -46.95 -30.58 30.53
N LEU A 557 -47.28 -31.28 29.44
CA LEU A 557 -46.61 -31.08 28.14
C LEU A 557 -46.94 -29.71 27.52
N ASN A 558 -48.19 -29.24 27.70
CA ASN A 558 -48.56 -27.87 27.33
C ASN A 558 -47.89 -26.82 28.21
N GLN A 559 -47.75 -27.06 29.53
CA GLN A 559 -47.02 -26.17 30.42
C GLN A 559 -45.53 -26.08 30.04
N PHE A 560 -44.91 -27.21 29.68
CA PHE A 560 -43.54 -27.25 29.15
C PHE A 560 -43.37 -26.37 27.91
N ARG A 561 -44.33 -26.42 26.97
CA ARG A 561 -44.36 -25.54 25.78
C ARG A 561 -44.47 -24.07 26.14
N LEU A 562 -45.38 -23.72 27.06
CA LEU A 562 -45.57 -22.36 27.51
C LEU A 562 -44.29 -21.80 28.17
N ASP A 563 -43.66 -22.59 29.04
CA ASP A 563 -42.43 -22.18 29.73
C ASP A 563 -41.24 -22.04 28.76
N PHE A 564 -41.13 -22.93 27.77
CA PHE A 564 -40.12 -22.82 26.72
C PHE A 564 -40.32 -21.56 25.87
N HIS A 565 -41.56 -21.31 25.42
CA HIS A 565 -41.88 -20.15 24.60
C HIS A 565 -41.59 -18.85 25.34
N ALA A 566 -41.99 -18.73 26.61
CA ALA A 566 -41.74 -17.53 27.40
C ALA A 566 -40.25 -17.28 27.63
N LEU A 567 -39.44 -18.33 27.83
CA LEU A 567 -37.99 -18.17 27.93
C LEU A 567 -37.35 -17.85 26.57
N LYS A 568 -37.84 -18.41 25.46
CA LYS A 568 -37.41 -18.05 24.11
C LYS A 568 -37.69 -16.58 23.81
N GLU A 569 -38.90 -16.09 24.11
CA GLU A 569 -39.29 -14.70 23.91
C GLU A 569 -38.37 -13.72 24.66
N SER A 570 -37.80 -14.14 25.80
CA SER A 570 -36.83 -13.32 26.53
C SER A 570 -35.52 -13.03 25.76
N LEU A 571 -35.20 -13.80 24.70
CA LEU A 571 -34.06 -13.57 23.82
C LEU A 571 -34.29 -12.45 22.80
N ASN A 572 -35.54 -12.01 22.61
CA ASN A 572 -35.91 -10.93 21.69
C ASN A 572 -35.27 -11.12 20.29
N LEU A 573 -35.45 -12.33 19.72
CA LEU A 573 -35.00 -12.66 18.37
C LEU A 573 -36.03 -12.13 17.34
N PRO A 574 -35.60 -11.67 16.15
CA PRO A 574 -36.53 -11.26 15.09
C PRO A 574 -37.47 -12.40 14.68
N ASP A 575 -38.75 -12.10 14.44
CA ASP A 575 -39.77 -13.11 14.08
C ASP A 575 -39.43 -13.91 12.81
N THR A 576 -38.59 -13.35 11.94
CA THR A 576 -38.11 -14.00 10.70
C THR A 576 -36.97 -14.99 10.93
N ALA A 577 -36.31 -14.95 12.10
CA ALA A 577 -35.16 -15.78 12.42
C ALA A 577 -35.59 -17.09 13.10
N VAL A 578 -35.98 -18.08 12.29
CA VAL A 578 -36.31 -19.42 12.81
C VAL A 578 -35.03 -20.24 12.98
N SER A 579 -34.69 -20.57 14.23
CA SER A 579 -33.53 -21.42 14.52
C SER A 579 -33.84 -22.89 14.19
N SER A 580 -32.85 -23.60 13.66
CA SER A 580 -32.97 -25.03 13.37
C SER A 580 -33.29 -25.87 14.62
N GLN A 581 -32.76 -25.49 15.78
CA GLN A 581 -32.99 -26.20 17.04
C GLN A 581 -34.40 -25.95 17.61
N GLU A 582 -34.97 -24.78 17.33
CA GLU A 582 -36.36 -24.50 17.66
C GLU A 582 -37.32 -25.42 16.88
N ILE A 583 -37.06 -25.60 15.58
CA ILE A 583 -37.84 -26.53 14.76
C ILE A 583 -37.74 -27.95 15.34
N VAL A 584 -36.55 -28.37 15.77
CA VAL A 584 -36.35 -29.70 16.39
C VAL A 584 -37.21 -29.87 17.65
N ILE A 585 -37.18 -28.93 18.60
CA ILE A 585 -38.01 -29.10 19.82
C ILE A 585 -39.51 -29.04 19.50
N THR A 586 -39.95 -28.19 18.57
CA THR A 586 -41.37 -28.11 18.16
C THR A 586 -41.84 -29.40 17.48
N GLU A 587 -41.05 -29.94 16.55
CA GLU A 587 -41.33 -31.22 15.89
C GLU A 587 -41.30 -32.39 16.89
N LEU A 588 -40.34 -32.40 17.84
CA LEU A 588 -40.25 -33.42 18.89
C LEU A 588 -41.51 -33.42 19.76
N LEU A 589 -41.96 -32.23 20.16
CA LEU A 589 -43.18 -32.10 20.95
C LEU A 589 -44.44 -32.48 20.18
N ALA A 590 -44.47 -32.28 18.86
CA ALA A 590 -45.57 -32.74 18.02
C ALA A 590 -45.66 -34.27 17.99
N ILE A 591 -44.52 -34.98 17.98
CA ILE A 591 -44.50 -36.45 18.09
C ILE A 591 -45.02 -36.91 19.46
N LEU A 592 -44.60 -36.25 20.55
CA LEU A 592 -45.06 -36.63 21.90
C LEU A 592 -46.56 -36.40 22.09
N ASP A 593 -47.12 -35.39 21.43
CA ASP A 593 -48.56 -35.09 21.44
C ASP A 593 -49.42 -36.16 20.77
N LEU A 594 -48.85 -36.99 19.88
CA LEU A 594 -49.59 -38.08 19.22
C LEU A 594 -50.22 -39.04 20.23
N LYS A 595 -49.67 -39.16 21.44
CA LYS A 595 -50.28 -39.96 22.51
C LYS A 595 -51.73 -39.58 22.80
N TYR A 596 -52.06 -38.30 22.63
CA TYR A 596 -53.39 -37.75 22.91
C TYR A 596 -54.30 -37.73 21.67
N ASP A 597 -53.79 -38.13 20.50
CA ASP A 597 -54.56 -38.31 19.29
C ASP A 597 -54.95 -39.78 19.11
N THR A 598 -56.24 -40.07 19.28
CA THR A 598 -56.77 -41.44 19.20
C THR A 598 -56.78 -42.00 17.78
N ASN A 599 -56.69 -41.14 16.76
CA ASN A 599 -56.77 -41.55 15.35
C ASN A 599 -55.46 -42.11 14.80
N HIS A 600 -54.34 -41.90 15.51
CA HIS A 600 -52.99 -42.15 15.01
C HIS A 600 -52.20 -43.10 15.93
N SER A 601 -52.91 -44.06 16.54
CA SER A 601 -52.32 -44.97 17.53
C SER A 601 -51.36 -46.02 16.97
N GLU A 602 -51.42 -46.25 15.67
CA GLU A 602 -50.53 -47.13 14.92
C GLU A 602 -49.05 -46.72 15.00
N PHE A 603 -48.76 -45.41 15.12
CA PHE A 603 -47.38 -44.89 15.11
C PHE A 603 -46.60 -45.17 16.39
N PHE A 604 -47.27 -45.46 17.51
CA PHE A 604 -46.62 -45.78 18.79
C PHE A 604 -46.61 -47.29 19.11
N GLU A 605 -46.94 -48.15 18.15
CA GLU A 605 -46.72 -49.59 18.29
C GLU A 605 -45.23 -49.94 18.19
N THR A 606 -44.76 -50.85 19.06
CA THR A 606 -43.36 -51.31 19.05
C THR A 606 -42.94 -51.98 17.74
N SER A 607 -43.91 -52.50 16.97
CA SER A 607 -43.73 -53.07 15.64
C SER A 607 -43.32 -51.99 14.63
N TYR A 608 -44.02 -50.86 14.61
CA TYR A 608 -43.74 -49.71 13.75
C TYR A 608 -42.40 -49.04 14.11
N ILE A 609 -42.15 -48.80 15.40
CA ILE A 609 -40.92 -48.14 15.88
C ILE A 609 -39.66 -48.97 15.54
N LYS A 610 -39.75 -50.30 15.53
CA LYS A 610 -38.62 -51.19 15.18
C LYS A 610 -38.36 -51.26 13.67
N ARG A 611 -39.36 -50.99 12.82
CA ARG A 611 -39.18 -50.95 11.35
C ARG A 611 -38.34 -49.76 10.91
N ALA A 612 -38.30 -48.68 11.70
CA ALA A 612 -37.51 -47.47 11.45
C ALA A 612 -37.82 -46.76 10.11
N GLU A 613 -39.02 -46.96 9.57
CA GLU A 613 -39.49 -46.32 8.34
C GLU A 613 -40.49 -45.20 8.70
N TYR A 614 -40.00 -43.97 8.88
CA TYR A 614 -40.81 -42.86 9.42
C TYR A 614 -41.40 -41.91 8.35
N ASN A 615 -41.44 -42.29 7.07
CA ASN A 615 -41.86 -41.39 5.98
C ASN A 615 -43.33 -40.94 6.11
N GLU A 616 -44.22 -41.83 6.54
CA GLU A 616 -45.64 -41.53 6.75
C GLU A 616 -45.82 -40.54 7.91
N LEU A 617 -45.14 -40.80 9.03
CA LEU A 617 -45.10 -39.92 10.19
C LEU A 617 -44.52 -38.53 9.85
N ARG A 618 -43.44 -38.48 9.06
CA ARG A 618 -42.83 -37.23 8.60
C ARG A 618 -43.80 -36.39 7.77
N THR A 619 -44.58 -37.04 6.90
CA THR A 619 -45.56 -36.36 6.06
C THR A 619 -46.74 -35.85 6.89
N LEU A 620 -47.25 -36.67 7.81
CA LEU A 620 -48.38 -36.33 8.67
C LEU A 620 -48.09 -35.12 9.58
N LEU A 621 -46.94 -35.14 10.27
CA LEU A 621 -46.56 -34.08 11.22
C LEU A 621 -45.70 -32.98 10.59
N SER A 622 -45.48 -33.02 9.27
CA SER A 622 -44.61 -32.07 8.55
C SER A 622 -43.19 -31.95 9.14
N ILE A 623 -42.59 -33.08 9.56
CA ILE A 623 -41.27 -33.14 10.21
C ILE A 623 -40.17 -32.97 9.16
N LYS A 624 -39.38 -31.90 9.28
CA LYS A 624 -38.32 -31.51 8.34
C LYS A 624 -36.92 -31.67 8.92
N LYS A 625 -36.72 -31.52 10.23
CA LYS A 625 -35.38 -31.39 10.83
C LYS A 625 -34.99 -32.52 11.78
N LEU A 626 -35.92 -33.16 12.46
CA LEU A 626 -35.62 -34.30 13.34
C LEU A 626 -34.94 -35.45 12.58
N LYS A 627 -33.92 -36.05 13.19
CA LYS A 627 -33.26 -37.26 12.70
C LYS A 627 -34.07 -38.51 13.06
N ASP A 628 -33.94 -39.57 12.28
CA ASP A 628 -34.67 -40.83 12.52
C ASP A 628 -34.39 -41.42 13.91
N SER A 629 -33.18 -41.26 14.44
CA SER A 629 -32.83 -41.67 15.80
C SER A 629 -33.59 -40.90 16.89
N GLU A 630 -33.84 -39.61 16.67
CA GLU A 630 -34.58 -38.75 17.60
C GLU A 630 -36.08 -39.02 17.51
N ILE A 631 -36.60 -39.28 16.31
CA ILE A 631 -37.98 -39.72 16.09
C ILE A 631 -38.22 -41.05 16.81
N GLN A 632 -37.27 -41.99 16.67
CA GLN A 632 -37.35 -43.28 17.33
C GLN A 632 -37.37 -43.16 18.86
N ASP A 633 -36.48 -42.34 19.45
CA ASP A 633 -36.48 -42.08 20.90
C ASP A 633 -37.80 -41.44 21.37
N ALA A 634 -38.32 -40.47 20.62
CA ALA A 634 -39.57 -39.80 20.93
C ALA A 634 -40.76 -40.78 20.93
N LEU A 635 -40.85 -41.65 19.93
CA LEU A 635 -41.91 -42.67 19.85
C LEU A 635 -41.77 -43.71 20.97
N TYR A 636 -40.54 -44.16 21.28
CA TYR A 636 -40.31 -45.05 22.41
C TYR A 636 -40.70 -44.43 23.74
N ARG A 637 -40.51 -43.11 23.92
CA ARG A 637 -40.98 -42.41 25.13
C ARG A 637 -42.49 -42.48 25.31
N VAL A 638 -43.24 -42.36 24.21
CA VAL A 638 -44.69 -42.54 24.20
C VAL A 638 -45.05 -43.99 24.51
N ALA A 639 -44.42 -44.95 23.82
CA ALA A 639 -44.69 -46.38 23.98
C ALA A 639 -44.36 -46.93 25.39
N TYR A 640 -43.31 -46.42 26.03
CA TYR A 640 -42.89 -46.81 27.38
C TYR A 640 -43.62 -46.08 28.51
N GLY A 641 -44.64 -45.28 28.19
CA GLY A 641 -45.49 -44.61 29.20
C GLY A 641 -44.78 -43.47 29.93
N ASN A 642 -43.79 -42.83 29.30
CA ASN A 642 -43.24 -41.57 29.79
C ASN A 642 -44.14 -40.38 29.41
N VAL A 643 -45.07 -40.58 28.47
CA VAL A 643 -46.18 -39.68 28.19
C VAL A 643 -47.47 -40.43 28.58
N ILE A 644 -48.20 -39.89 29.56
CA ILE A 644 -49.32 -40.56 30.28
C ILE A 644 -50.66 -39.99 29.86
#